data_AF-A0A2Z6NGA2-F1
#
_entry.id   AF-A0A2Z6NGA2-F1
#
_cell.length_a   1.000
_cell.length_b   1.000
_cell.length_c   1.000
_cell.angle_alpha   90.00
_cell.angle_beta   90.00
_cell.angle_gamma   90.00
#
_symmetry.space_group_name_H-M   'P 1'
#
loop_
_entity.id
_entity.type
_entity.pdbx_description
1 polymer ?
#
loop_
_entity_poly.entity_id
_entity_poly.type
_entity_poly.pdbx_seq_one_letter_code
_entity_poly.pdbx_strand_id
1 'polypeptide(L)'
;MSSSSDDLSLPPGFRFHPIDEELLSFYLNSHRREYKSDHDHPWIYDVFISFRGEDTRGNFVSHLYAALSNAGIYTFLDDKKLKKGKKLGTQLKRAIEGSRICIIVLSPKYAGSSWCLDELVHIMECQKTYGQEVIPLFYYVNPSFVRKQTGDFGKLLKLTGNQTISKARKNEGLMSKWREALNEVANLSGLDASNFRNEAELTKKLTGDILTKLDISLLSITKYPIGLISRVQKVTNFINDQSSNVCMIGIWGMGGSGKTTMAKAIYNKIHRRFGGRTTFIESIREVCDNNSKGIIHLQQQLLSDLLKIKQKIHSIASGITKIETRLRGQKAFVILDDVTKADQLENLCANPELFGSGSVLIITTRDLHLLKSLGADHVFTMTEMDEIQSLELFSWHAFRLPGPTEIFSELSKNVVAYCGGLPLALEVLGSYLYKRTKQEWISALSKLEKIPNDQVLQKLRISYDGLEDHTIKDIFLDICCFFIGKKRADVSEILNGCGLHADIGIAVLIDRSLLKVEKNNKLRMHDLLRDMGRAIFGESSPKEPAKHSRLCFPEDVLEVLSNETAAPRTSMMTFYSNTSTMGTETVEGLNLKLERTARIRFGTKAFREMKKLRLLKLNGVHLTGDYGLISNQLRWLLEKLKVLNFSHSKYLRSTPDFSKLPNLEKLIMKDCPSLSEVHSSVGDLKNLLLINLRDCTSLENLPREVYRLISVKTLILSGCSKIDKLEEDILQMESLTTLIATNSGLKQVPYSIVRSKSIAYISLCGYEGLSRDIFPSLIKSWMSPTINSLPHVSPFAGNSLSRFSLDMVESNTMGYQSPMPNILTKLRSVWVQCHSENQLNQESRRFLDDLYDLNFVELETTSHGPLISNLCLRSLVIGMGSSQIVMDTLGKRLSQGLSTNDSSASFLPGDNYPSWLAYKCKGPSVHFKVAENSTDRCIKGMTSCVLYSSTTENLANECLTSVLIINHTKFTIQIYRRDTVMSFNDEDWRGVVSNLGVGDNVEIFVAIGHGLTVKETAVYLIYDPSTNTKMEPEPSPDAKTEPSPEKWRIGIP
;
A
#
# COMPACT_ATOMS: atom_id res chain seq x y z
N MET A 1 -51.48 3.04 -33.05
CA MET A 1 -52.27 4.25 -32.76
C MET A 1 -51.72 4.90 -31.50
N SER A 2 -51.71 6.23 -31.51
CA SER A 2 -51.38 7.19 -30.43
C SER A 2 -49.99 7.13 -29.77
N SER A 3 -49.20 8.12 -30.16
CA SER A 3 -48.07 8.74 -29.47
C SER A 3 -48.39 9.21 -28.05
N SER A 4 -47.46 9.00 -27.11
CA SER A 4 -47.24 9.90 -25.97
C SER A 4 -45.74 10.19 -25.86
N SER A 5 -45.43 11.48 -25.98
CA SER A 5 -44.15 12.10 -25.68
C SER A 5 -44.01 12.23 -24.18
N ASP A 6 -43.07 11.52 -23.56
CA ASP A 6 -42.67 11.77 -22.17
C ASP A 6 -41.26 12.34 -22.15
N ASP A 7 -41.18 13.56 -21.61
CA ASP A 7 -39.98 14.33 -21.31
C ASP A 7 -39.01 13.53 -20.44
N LEU A 8 -37.79 13.33 -20.94
CA LEU A 8 -36.64 12.89 -20.13
C LEU A 8 -36.15 14.08 -19.28
N SER A 9 -36.85 14.33 -18.16
CA SER A 9 -36.28 15.06 -17.04
C SER A 9 -35.45 14.11 -16.17
N LEU A 10 -34.23 14.53 -15.82
CA LEU A 10 -33.37 13.82 -14.86
C LEU A 10 -34.11 13.64 -13.53
N PRO A 11 -34.03 12.48 -12.86
CA PRO A 11 -34.66 12.29 -11.56
C PRO A 11 -34.04 13.26 -10.51
N PRO A 12 -34.85 13.85 -9.62
CA PRO A 12 -34.36 14.78 -8.61
C PRO A 12 -33.51 14.02 -7.57
N GLY A 13 -32.20 14.34 -7.53
CA GLY A 13 -31.30 13.77 -6.51
C GLY A 13 -29.83 13.67 -6.93
N PHE A 14 -29.50 13.72 -8.22
CA PHE A 14 -28.12 13.72 -8.71
C PHE A 14 -27.69 15.14 -9.11
N ARG A 15 -26.87 15.78 -8.27
CA ARG A 15 -26.08 16.95 -8.66
C ARG A 15 -24.66 16.49 -8.96
N PHE A 16 -24.16 16.77 -10.15
CA PHE A 16 -22.71 16.72 -10.41
C PHE A 16 -22.00 17.74 -9.51
N HIS A 17 -20.76 17.45 -9.13
CA HIS A 17 -19.92 18.46 -8.50
C HIS A 17 -19.65 19.57 -9.54
N PRO A 18 -19.66 20.87 -9.20
CA PRO A 18 -19.57 21.98 -10.18
C PRO A 18 -18.33 21.97 -11.07
N ILE A 19 -17.29 21.22 -10.68
CA ILE A 19 -16.01 21.08 -11.39
C ILE A 19 -16.10 20.01 -12.51
N ASP A 20 -17.12 19.15 -12.47
CA ASP A 20 -17.31 18.05 -13.42
C ASP A 20 -18.06 18.47 -14.69
N GLU A 21 -18.92 19.49 -14.69
CA GLU A 21 -19.72 19.85 -15.88
C GLU A 21 -18.88 20.41 -17.04
N GLU A 22 -17.83 21.18 -16.78
CA GLU A 22 -17.02 21.86 -17.81
C GLU A 22 -16.05 20.89 -18.51
N LEU A 23 -15.49 19.93 -17.76
CA LEU A 23 -14.63 18.87 -18.30
C LEU A 23 -15.44 17.73 -18.92
N LEU A 24 -16.56 17.32 -18.31
CA LEU A 24 -17.44 16.29 -18.85
C LEU A 24 -18.11 16.77 -20.14
N SER A 25 -18.51 18.05 -20.23
CA SER A 25 -18.97 18.64 -21.50
C SER A 25 -17.84 18.64 -22.54
N PHE A 26 -16.62 19.07 -22.22
CA PHE A 26 -15.49 19.02 -23.16
C PHE A 26 -15.19 17.59 -23.70
N TYR A 27 -15.28 16.56 -22.84
CA TYR A 27 -15.04 15.16 -23.23
C TYR A 27 -16.23 14.50 -23.95
N LEU A 28 -17.47 14.73 -23.54
CA LEU A 28 -18.66 14.21 -24.22
C LEU A 28 -18.84 14.82 -25.62
N ASN A 29 -18.44 16.08 -25.78
CA ASN A 29 -18.53 16.83 -27.03
C ASN A 29 -17.53 16.38 -28.11
N SER A 30 -16.49 15.62 -27.75
CA SER A 30 -15.43 15.17 -28.65
C SER A 30 -15.58 13.71 -29.12
N HIS A 31 -16.52 12.92 -28.59
CA HIS A 31 -16.69 11.49 -28.93
C HIS A 31 -18.08 11.09 -29.48
N ARG A 32 -18.99 12.03 -29.73
CA ARG A 32 -20.22 11.76 -30.50
C ARG A 32 -19.97 11.77 -32.01
N ARG A 33 -19.28 10.75 -32.56
CA ARG A 33 -19.19 10.54 -34.03
C ARG A 33 -19.98 9.35 -34.58
N GLU A 34 -20.63 8.52 -33.75
CA GLU A 34 -21.28 7.29 -34.24
C GLU A 34 -22.76 7.06 -33.87
N TYR A 35 -23.45 8.03 -33.26
CA TYR A 35 -24.91 8.02 -33.21
C TYR A 35 -25.44 9.25 -33.91
N LYS A 36 -25.94 9.06 -35.15
CA LYS A 36 -26.74 10.04 -35.87
C LYS A 36 -28.03 10.31 -35.08
N SER A 37 -28.05 11.42 -34.36
CA SER A 37 -29.24 12.23 -34.13
C SER A 37 -28.78 13.69 -34.11
N ASP A 38 -29.39 14.53 -34.96
CA ASP A 38 -29.22 15.98 -34.91
C ASP A 38 -29.40 16.46 -33.47
N HIS A 39 -28.47 17.32 -33.00
CA HIS A 39 -28.39 17.98 -31.68
C HIS A 39 -27.49 17.31 -30.63
N ASP A 40 -26.23 17.78 -30.58
CA ASP A 40 -25.47 18.22 -29.38
C ASP A 40 -23.96 17.96 -29.54
N HIS A 41 -23.32 18.83 -30.32
CA HIS A 41 -22.00 19.38 -30.04
C HIS A 41 -22.22 20.67 -29.19
N PRO A 42 -21.24 21.20 -28.43
CA PRO A 42 -21.40 22.47 -27.71
C PRO A 42 -21.47 23.62 -28.71
N TRP A 43 -20.87 23.41 -29.88
CA TRP A 43 -20.91 24.26 -31.05
C TRP A 43 -21.70 23.51 -32.14
N ILE A 44 -22.84 24.06 -32.53
CA ILE A 44 -23.64 23.62 -33.67
C ILE A 44 -22.82 23.67 -34.97
N TYR A 45 -21.85 24.58 -35.08
CA TYR A 45 -20.99 24.76 -36.25
C TYR A 45 -19.51 24.95 -35.87
N ASP A 46 -18.60 24.46 -36.71
CA ASP A 46 -17.16 24.70 -36.57
C ASP A 46 -16.84 26.17 -36.86
N VAL A 47 -17.49 26.73 -37.88
CA VAL A 47 -17.23 28.09 -38.38
C VAL A 47 -18.55 28.81 -38.68
N PHE A 48 -18.67 30.06 -38.23
CA PHE A 48 -19.66 31.03 -38.70
C PHE A 48 -18.98 32.06 -39.60
N ILE A 49 -19.61 32.45 -40.72
CA ILE A 49 -19.10 33.50 -41.61
C ILE A 49 -20.07 34.70 -41.58
N SER A 50 -19.62 35.83 -41.04
CA SER A 50 -20.31 37.12 -41.17
C SER A 50 -19.75 37.89 -42.37
N PHE A 51 -20.64 38.39 -43.24
CA PHE A 51 -20.24 39.07 -44.47
C PHE A 51 -21.36 39.96 -45.03
N ARG A 52 -20.99 40.92 -45.88
CA ARG A 52 -21.97 41.70 -46.65
C ARG A 52 -22.34 40.95 -47.93
N GLY A 53 -23.57 40.44 -47.97
CA GLY A 53 -24.04 39.62 -49.09
C GLY A 53 -23.96 40.27 -50.48
N GLU A 54 -24.18 41.58 -50.59
CA GLU A 54 -24.09 42.28 -51.88
C GLU A 54 -22.66 42.37 -52.43
N ASP A 55 -21.64 42.32 -51.56
CA ASP A 55 -20.24 42.56 -51.94
C ASP A 55 -19.50 41.25 -52.24
N THR A 56 -19.70 40.25 -51.38
CA THR A 56 -18.79 39.09 -51.32
C THR A 56 -19.46 37.73 -51.52
N ARG A 57 -20.80 37.67 -51.65
CA ARG A 57 -21.56 36.40 -51.69
C ARG A 57 -21.24 35.54 -52.91
N GLY A 58 -21.28 36.13 -54.12
CA GLY A 58 -21.15 35.41 -55.39
C GLY A 58 -19.71 35.15 -55.84
N ASN A 59 -18.73 35.68 -55.11
CA ASN A 59 -17.30 35.58 -55.42
C ASN A 59 -16.58 34.90 -54.23
N PHE A 60 -15.74 35.64 -53.50
CA PHE A 60 -14.88 35.17 -52.42
C PHE A 60 -15.59 34.28 -51.37
N VAL A 61 -16.73 34.69 -50.80
CA VAL A 61 -17.38 33.90 -49.72
C VAL A 61 -17.89 32.56 -50.23
N SER A 62 -18.35 32.47 -51.48
CA SER A 62 -18.75 31.19 -52.07
C SER A 62 -17.57 30.22 -52.21
N HIS A 63 -16.41 30.74 -52.62
CA HIS A 63 -15.17 29.96 -52.74
C HIS A 63 -14.61 29.56 -51.37
N LEU A 64 -14.65 30.47 -50.39
CA LEU A 64 -14.25 30.18 -49.01
C LEU A 64 -15.13 29.10 -48.39
N TYR A 65 -16.46 29.23 -48.51
CA TYR A 65 -17.40 28.21 -48.03
C TYR A 65 -17.15 26.84 -48.70
N ALA A 66 -16.94 26.81 -50.02
CA ALA A 66 -16.63 25.58 -50.73
C ALA A 66 -15.30 24.96 -50.27
N ALA A 67 -14.26 25.78 -50.06
CA ALA A 67 -12.96 25.31 -49.59
C ALA A 67 -13.03 24.74 -48.16
N LEU A 68 -13.73 25.42 -47.24
CA LEU A 68 -13.98 24.93 -45.88
C LEU A 68 -14.79 23.62 -45.90
N SER A 69 -15.84 23.55 -46.71
CA SER A 69 -16.65 22.33 -46.86
C SER A 69 -15.85 21.18 -47.46
N ASN A 70 -14.99 21.42 -48.45
CA ASN A 70 -14.13 20.40 -49.05
C ASN A 70 -13.04 19.92 -48.08
N ALA A 71 -12.64 20.77 -47.13
CA ALA A 71 -11.76 20.41 -46.02
C ALA A 71 -12.47 19.67 -44.87
N GLY A 72 -13.78 19.40 -44.99
CA GLY A 72 -14.56 18.71 -43.96
C GLY A 72 -14.99 19.58 -42.78
N ILE A 73 -14.91 20.91 -42.90
CA ILE A 73 -15.24 21.86 -41.84
C ILE A 73 -16.74 22.21 -41.89
N TYR A 74 -17.46 21.97 -40.79
CA TYR A 74 -18.89 22.19 -40.71
C TYR A 74 -19.24 23.68 -40.52
N THR A 75 -19.40 24.38 -41.63
CA THR A 75 -19.58 25.85 -41.66
C THR A 75 -21.06 26.25 -41.74
N PHE A 76 -21.45 27.31 -41.03
CA PHE A 76 -22.74 27.99 -41.19
C PHE A 76 -22.61 29.17 -42.17
N LEU A 77 -23.55 29.23 -43.11
CA LEU A 77 -23.71 30.32 -44.06
C LEU A 77 -25.21 30.67 -44.14
N ASP A 78 -25.52 31.94 -43.89
CA ASP A 78 -26.88 32.46 -43.64
C ASP A 78 -27.95 31.97 -44.65
N ASP A 79 -27.62 31.80 -45.94
CA ASP A 79 -28.63 31.50 -46.98
C ASP A 79 -28.88 29.99 -47.23
N LYS A 80 -27.98 29.09 -46.83
CA LYS A 80 -28.07 27.66 -47.22
C LYS A 80 -28.79 26.75 -46.21
N LYS A 81 -28.95 27.16 -44.94
CA LYS A 81 -29.48 26.31 -43.86
C LYS A 81 -30.70 26.90 -43.12
N LEU A 82 -31.16 28.09 -43.45
CA LEU A 82 -32.37 28.66 -42.83
C LEU A 82 -33.64 28.01 -43.42
N LYS A 83 -34.47 27.40 -42.55
CA LYS A 83 -35.80 26.90 -42.93
C LYS A 83 -36.71 28.10 -43.21
N LYS A 84 -37.20 28.24 -44.45
CA LYS A 84 -38.18 29.27 -44.85
C LYS A 84 -39.40 29.22 -43.91
N GLY A 85 -39.74 30.34 -43.26
CA GLY A 85 -40.95 30.48 -42.41
C GLY A 85 -40.74 30.74 -40.91
N LYS A 86 -39.51 30.85 -40.38
CA LYS A 86 -39.24 31.27 -38.98
C LYS A 86 -38.64 32.68 -38.91
N LYS A 87 -38.78 33.37 -37.76
CA LYS A 87 -38.17 34.70 -37.52
C LYS A 87 -36.63 34.61 -37.66
N LEU A 88 -36.07 35.23 -38.71
CA LEU A 88 -34.65 35.13 -39.09
C LEU A 88 -33.67 35.41 -37.93
N GLY A 89 -33.97 36.41 -37.09
CA GLY A 89 -33.03 36.89 -36.07
C GLY A 89 -32.73 35.92 -34.93
N THR A 90 -33.63 34.99 -34.57
CA THR A 90 -33.37 34.07 -33.45
C THR A 90 -32.54 32.85 -33.87
N GLN A 91 -32.66 32.41 -35.12
CA GLN A 91 -31.82 31.32 -35.65
C GLN A 91 -30.39 31.76 -35.89
N LEU A 92 -30.21 32.99 -36.39
CA LEU A 92 -28.90 33.58 -36.63
C LEU A 92 -28.11 33.77 -35.34
N LYS A 93 -28.74 34.30 -34.28
CA LYS A 93 -28.13 34.43 -32.95
C LYS A 93 -27.69 33.07 -32.39
N ARG A 94 -28.55 32.05 -32.47
CA ARG A 94 -28.20 30.68 -32.08
C ARG A 94 -27.05 30.09 -32.91
N ALA A 95 -26.97 30.43 -34.19
CA ALA A 95 -25.87 29.98 -35.04
C ALA A 95 -24.55 30.65 -34.63
N ILE A 96 -24.58 31.95 -34.29
CA ILE A 96 -23.42 32.69 -33.76
C ILE A 96 -23.00 32.09 -32.41
N GLU A 97 -23.91 32.03 -31.44
CA GLU A 97 -23.66 31.44 -30.10
C GLU A 97 -23.17 29.99 -30.20
N GLY A 98 -23.70 29.23 -31.16
CA GLY A 98 -23.34 27.85 -31.43
C GLY A 98 -22.14 27.67 -32.38
N SER A 99 -21.32 28.68 -32.64
CA SER A 99 -20.14 28.53 -33.52
C SER A 99 -18.82 28.67 -32.78
N ARG A 100 -17.86 27.80 -33.09
CA ARG A 100 -16.54 27.82 -32.43
C ARG A 100 -15.63 28.94 -32.92
N ILE A 101 -15.61 29.16 -34.24
CA ILE A 101 -14.80 30.20 -34.90
C ILE A 101 -15.74 31.11 -35.70
N CYS A 102 -15.60 32.43 -35.55
CA CYS A 102 -16.35 33.43 -36.30
C CYS A 102 -15.40 34.19 -37.26
N ILE A 103 -15.59 34.00 -38.56
CA ILE A 103 -14.87 34.73 -39.60
C ILE A 103 -15.69 35.95 -39.98
N ILE A 104 -15.07 37.14 -39.93
CA ILE A 104 -15.74 38.40 -40.24
C ILE A 104 -15.11 38.98 -41.50
N VAL A 105 -15.83 38.88 -42.62
CA VAL A 105 -15.39 39.39 -43.92
C VAL A 105 -15.79 40.86 -44.04
N LEU A 106 -14.88 41.75 -43.65
CA LEU A 106 -15.05 43.20 -43.70
C LEU A 106 -14.80 43.68 -45.14
N SER A 107 -15.85 44.14 -45.82
CA SER A 107 -15.81 44.74 -47.15
C SER A 107 -16.02 46.27 -47.09
N PRO A 108 -15.75 47.03 -48.17
CA PRO A 108 -15.95 48.48 -48.18
C PRO A 108 -17.37 48.95 -47.82
N LYS A 109 -18.41 48.14 -48.12
CA LYS A 109 -19.81 48.47 -47.81
C LYS A 109 -20.39 47.67 -46.64
N TYR A 110 -19.56 46.97 -45.86
CA TYR A 110 -20.02 46.17 -44.71
C TYR A 110 -20.84 47.01 -43.71
N ALA A 111 -20.34 48.19 -43.34
CA ALA A 111 -21.04 49.12 -42.45
C ALA A 111 -22.32 49.75 -43.04
N GLY A 112 -22.62 49.49 -44.31
CA GLY A 112 -23.89 49.89 -44.94
C GLY A 112 -25.09 49.07 -44.46
N SER A 113 -24.87 47.94 -43.78
CA SER A 113 -25.92 47.02 -43.34
C SER A 113 -26.08 47.00 -41.83
N SER A 114 -27.28 47.33 -41.34
CA SER A 114 -27.60 47.18 -39.91
C SER A 114 -27.49 45.71 -39.46
N TRP A 115 -27.85 44.76 -40.32
CA TRP A 115 -27.75 43.32 -40.02
C TRP A 115 -26.32 42.86 -39.78
N CYS A 116 -25.38 43.21 -40.67
CA CYS A 116 -23.96 42.88 -40.46
C CYS A 116 -23.40 43.52 -39.18
N LEU A 117 -23.81 44.75 -38.86
CA LEU A 117 -23.38 45.43 -37.64
C LEU A 117 -23.97 44.82 -36.37
N ASP A 118 -25.23 44.39 -36.41
CA ASP A 118 -25.88 43.70 -35.29
C ASP A 118 -25.31 42.29 -35.07
N GLU A 119 -25.00 41.55 -36.14
CA GLU A 119 -24.23 40.30 -36.07
C GLU A 119 -22.87 40.52 -35.43
N LEU A 120 -22.14 41.54 -35.87
CA LEU A 120 -20.81 41.86 -35.37
C LEU A 120 -20.85 42.16 -33.87
N VAL A 121 -21.78 43.00 -33.41
CA VAL A 121 -21.96 43.27 -31.97
C VAL A 121 -22.17 41.97 -31.21
N HIS A 122 -23.05 41.10 -31.70
CA HIS A 122 -23.35 39.85 -31.02
C HIS A 122 -22.18 38.85 -31.04
N ILE A 123 -21.39 38.79 -32.12
CA ILE A 123 -20.17 37.99 -32.20
C ILE A 123 -19.15 38.48 -31.16
N MET A 124 -18.96 39.80 -31.03
CA MET A 124 -18.03 40.37 -30.05
C MET A 124 -18.51 40.14 -28.60
N GLU A 125 -19.82 40.20 -28.35
CA GLU A 125 -20.42 39.79 -27.07
C GLU A 125 -20.17 38.29 -26.79
N CYS A 126 -20.34 37.42 -27.79
CA CYS A 126 -20.11 35.98 -27.67
C CYS A 126 -18.63 35.63 -27.51
N GLN A 127 -17.71 36.40 -28.11
CA GLN A 127 -16.27 36.27 -27.86
C GLN A 127 -15.95 36.52 -26.38
N LYS A 128 -16.50 37.59 -25.80
CA LYS A 128 -16.28 37.95 -24.39
C LYS A 128 -16.93 36.95 -23.42
N THR A 129 -18.10 36.42 -23.78
CA THR A 129 -18.91 35.57 -22.90
C THR A 129 -18.54 34.09 -22.99
N TYR A 130 -18.32 33.58 -24.21
CA TYR A 130 -18.11 32.16 -24.50
C TYR A 130 -16.69 31.82 -24.98
N GLY A 131 -15.82 32.82 -25.13
CA GLY A 131 -14.43 32.61 -25.56
C GLY A 131 -14.28 32.15 -27.02
N GLN A 132 -15.27 32.45 -27.88
CA GLN A 132 -15.21 32.13 -29.31
C GLN A 132 -14.01 32.77 -29.98
N GLU A 133 -13.42 32.09 -30.96
CA GLU A 133 -12.31 32.66 -31.71
C GLU A 133 -12.81 33.53 -32.87
N VAL A 134 -12.39 34.78 -32.91
CA VAL A 134 -12.82 35.75 -33.93
C VAL A 134 -11.66 36.08 -34.87
N ILE A 135 -11.89 35.92 -36.17
CA ILE A 135 -10.88 36.16 -37.21
C ILE A 135 -11.41 37.25 -38.16
N PRO A 136 -10.92 38.50 -38.06
CA PRO A 136 -11.23 39.51 -39.07
C PRO A 136 -10.47 39.25 -40.36
N LEU A 137 -11.19 39.34 -41.48
CA LEU A 137 -10.65 39.32 -42.83
C LEU A 137 -11.01 40.63 -43.52
N PHE A 138 -10.00 41.44 -43.80
CA PHE A 138 -10.13 42.74 -44.44
C PHE A 138 -10.11 42.54 -45.96
N TYR A 139 -11.30 42.48 -46.55
CA TYR A 139 -11.49 42.23 -47.98
C TYR A 139 -11.49 43.57 -48.75
N TYR A 140 -10.31 43.96 -49.23
CA TYR A 140 -10.08 45.24 -49.94
C TYR A 140 -10.55 46.48 -49.17
N VAL A 141 -10.46 46.44 -47.84
CA VAL A 141 -10.72 47.57 -46.96
C VAL A 141 -9.54 47.75 -46.01
N ASN A 142 -9.06 48.98 -45.85
CA ASN A 142 -7.95 49.22 -44.94
C ASN A 142 -8.41 49.06 -43.47
N PRO A 143 -7.73 48.26 -42.63
CA PRO A 143 -8.10 48.07 -41.23
C PRO A 143 -8.23 49.38 -40.43
N SER A 144 -7.43 50.39 -40.77
CA SER A 144 -7.49 51.71 -40.11
C SER A 144 -8.80 52.45 -40.37
N PHE A 145 -9.41 52.27 -41.54
CA PHE A 145 -10.71 52.87 -41.88
C PHE A 145 -11.84 52.20 -41.12
N VAL A 146 -11.74 50.89 -40.87
CA VAL A 146 -12.68 50.16 -40.01
C VAL A 146 -12.51 50.59 -38.55
N ARG A 147 -11.26 50.66 -38.06
CA ARG A 147 -10.92 51.01 -36.67
C ARG A 147 -11.29 52.43 -36.27
N LYS A 148 -11.04 53.40 -37.15
CA LYS A 148 -11.36 54.82 -36.91
C LYS A 148 -12.73 55.24 -37.46
N GLN A 149 -13.40 54.34 -38.18
CA GLN A 149 -14.64 54.59 -38.92
C GLN A 149 -14.56 55.87 -39.78
N THR A 150 -13.48 55.98 -40.57
CA THR A 150 -13.19 57.12 -41.46
C THR A 150 -13.37 56.75 -42.93
N GLY A 151 -13.28 57.72 -43.84
CA GLY A 151 -13.45 57.50 -45.27
C GLY A 151 -14.88 57.08 -45.62
N ASP A 152 -15.04 56.37 -46.74
CA ASP A 152 -16.36 55.97 -47.23
C ASP A 152 -17.04 54.93 -46.33
N PHE A 153 -16.26 54.04 -45.69
CA PHE A 153 -16.76 53.11 -44.68
C PHE A 153 -17.45 53.84 -43.51
N GLY A 154 -16.82 54.93 -43.02
CA GLY A 154 -17.38 55.79 -41.99
C GLY A 154 -18.62 56.58 -42.42
N LYS A 155 -18.67 57.04 -43.67
CA LYS A 155 -19.86 57.70 -44.24
C LYS A 155 -21.05 56.74 -44.32
N LEU A 156 -20.81 55.51 -44.77
CA LEU A 156 -21.80 54.43 -44.82
C LEU A 156 -22.35 54.11 -43.43
N LEU A 157 -21.49 53.97 -42.41
CA LEU A 157 -21.93 53.75 -41.03
C LEU A 157 -22.86 54.85 -40.52
N LYS A 158 -22.54 56.13 -40.80
CA LYS A 158 -23.38 57.27 -40.40
C LYS A 158 -24.73 57.26 -41.11
N LEU A 159 -24.74 56.97 -42.41
CA LEU A 159 -25.98 56.86 -43.21
C LEU A 159 -26.88 55.75 -42.67
N THR A 160 -26.33 54.56 -42.44
CA THR A 160 -27.07 53.41 -41.89
C THR A 160 -27.56 53.67 -40.47
N GLY A 161 -26.74 54.32 -39.63
CA GLY A 161 -27.13 54.80 -38.31
C GLY A 161 -28.34 55.72 -38.34
N ASN A 162 -28.28 56.78 -39.15
CA ASN A 162 -29.37 57.76 -39.27
C ASN A 162 -30.67 57.11 -39.80
N GLN A 163 -30.57 56.21 -40.78
CA GLN A 163 -31.71 55.47 -41.34
C GLN A 163 -32.33 54.47 -40.36
N THR A 164 -31.53 53.88 -39.48
CA THR A 164 -32.02 52.87 -38.52
C THR A 164 -32.60 53.53 -37.27
N ILE A 165 -31.96 54.59 -36.75
CA ILE A 165 -32.43 55.36 -35.59
C ILE A 165 -33.75 56.09 -35.91
N SER A 166 -33.90 56.63 -37.12
CA SER A 166 -35.16 57.27 -37.53
C SER A 166 -36.35 56.30 -37.61
N LYS A 167 -36.09 55.01 -37.85
CA LYS A 167 -37.12 53.95 -37.89
C LYS A 167 -37.42 53.33 -36.51
N ALA A 168 -36.44 53.27 -35.61
CA ALA A 168 -36.55 52.64 -34.31
C ALA A 168 -36.65 53.71 -33.21
N ARG A 169 -37.87 54.10 -32.83
CA ARG A 169 -38.20 55.22 -31.93
C ARG A 169 -37.54 55.26 -30.52
N LYS A 170 -36.66 54.33 -30.12
CA LYS A 170 -36.00 54.32 -28.79
C LYS A 170 -34.73 53.44 -28.77
N ASN A 171 -33.59 53.91 -29.27
CA ASN A 171 -32.32 53.19 -29.07
C ASN A 171 -31.10 54.14 -29.01
N GLU A 172 -31.04 54.98 -27.96
CA GLU A 172 -29.99 56.00 -27.75
C GLU A 172 -28.56 55.45 -27.56
N GLY A 173 -28.34 54.13 -27.58
CA GLY A 173 -27.01 53.51 -27.46
C GLY A 173 -26.52 52.73 -28.68
N LEU A 174 -27.34 52.55 -29.73
CA LEU A 174 -27.04 51.59 -30.81
C LEU A 174 -25.79 51.96 -31.62
N MET A 175 -25.65 53.23 -31.97
CA MET A 175 -24.46 53.72 -32.70
C MET A 175 -23.18 53.61 -31.89
N SER A 176 -23.26 53.70 -30.56
CA SER A 176 -22.11 53.49 -29.69
C SER A 176 -21.65 52.04 -29.75
N LYS A 177 -22.59 51.08 -29.64
CA LYS A 177 -22.31 49.64 -29.72
C LYS A 177 -21.67 49.22 -31.05
N TRP A 178 -22.20 49.74 -32.17
CA TRP A 178 -21.63 49.45 -33.49
C TRP A 178 -20.20 49.99 -33.63
N ARG A 179 -19.94 51.21 -33.14
CA ARG A 179 -18.59 51.81 -33.17
C ARG A 179 -17.60 51.03 -32.31
N GLU A 180 -18.03 50.61 -31.12
CA GLU A 180 -17.23 49.82 -30.20
C GLU A 180 -16.86 48.46 -30.82
N ALA A 181 -17.83 47.70 -31.32
CA ALA A 181 -17.58 46.40 -31.95
C ALA A 181 -16.66 46.51 -33.19
N LEU A 182 -16.83 47.54 -34.03
CA LEU A 182 -15.96 47.80 -35.18
C LEU A 182 -14.52 48.18 -34.77
N ASN A 183 -14.37 48.92 -33.66
CA ASN A 183 -13.06 49.26 -33.13
C ASN A 183 -12.36 47.99 -32.59
N GLU A 184 -13.06 47.21 -31.77
CA GLU A 184 -12.53 45.98 -31.17
C GLU A 184 -12.13 44.96 -32.23
N VAL A 185 -13.00 44.67 -33.19
CA VAL A 185 -12.69 43.69 -34.25
C VAL A 185 -11.50 44.14 -35.11
N ALA A 186 -11.36 45.45 -35.36
CA ALA A 186 -10.25 45.98 -36.15
C ALA A 186 -8.92 46.06 -35.38
N ASN A 187 -8.93 45.81 -34.06
CA ASN A 187 -7.73 45.66 -33.24
C ASN A 187 -7.27 44.19 -33.12
N LEU A 188 -8.11 43.23 -33.50
CA LEU A 188 -7.70 41.81 -33.56
C LEU A 188 -6.73 41.58 -34.72
N SER A 189 -5.82 40.61 -34.55
CA SER A 189 -4.93 40.16 -35.62
C SER A 189 -5.73 39.45 -36.71
N GLY A 190 -5.83 40.06 -37.89
CA GLY A 190 -6.59 39.57 -39.03
C GLY A 190 -5.76 39.30 -40.27
N LEU A 191 -6.44 38.85 -41.33
CA LEU A 191 -5.86 38.71 -42.67
C LEU A 191 -6.31 39.88 -43.54
N ASP A 192 -5.37 40.50 -44.25
CA ASP A 192 -5.67 41.51 -45.27
C ASP A 192 -5.58 40.87 -46.65
N ALA A 193 -6.68 40.92 -47.42
CA ALA A 193 -6.75 40.33 -48.76
C ALA A 193 -5.74 40.95 -49.73
N SER A 194 -5.34 42.21 -49.51
CA SER A 194 -4.37 42.91 -50.35
C SER A 194 -2.94 42.37 -50.24
N ASN A 195 -2.63 41.60 -49.19
CA ASN A 195 -1.32 40.98 -48.98
C ASN A 195 -1.14 39.66 -49.76
N PHE A 196 -2.14 39.21 -50.51
CA PHE A 196 -2.12 37.95 -51.25
C PHE A 196 -2.14 38.19 -52.76
N ARG A 197 -1.52 37.28 -53.54
CA ARG A 197 -1.47 37.44 -55.01
C ARG A 197 -2.85 37.24 -55.64
N ASN A 198 -3.67 36.37 -55.05
CA ASN A 198 -5.03 36.10 -55.50
C ASN A 198 -5.88 35.52 -54.36
N GLU A 199 -7.19 35.51 -54.56
CA GLU A 199 -8.17 35.00 -53.59
C GLU A 199 -8.06 33.49 -53.33
N ALA A 200 -7.54 32.72 -54.29
CA ALA A 200 -7.33 31.29 -54.12
C ALA A 200 -6.21 31.00 -53.09
N GLU A 201 -5.12 31.77 -53.13
CA GLU A 201 -4.04 31.70 -52.14
C GLU A 201 -4.52 32.10 -50.75
N LEU A 202 -5.28 33.20 -50.65
CA LEU A 202 -5.92 33.65 -49.41
C LEU A 202 -6.83 32.56 -48.85
N THR A 203 -7.70 31.99 -49.68
CA THR A 203 -8.64 30.93 -49.28
C THR A 203 -7.89 29.69 -48.81
N LYS A 204 -6.85 29.26 -49.52
CA LYS A 204 -6.04 28.10 -49.15
C LYS A 204 -5.33 28.32 -47.81
N LYS A 205 -4.74 29.51 -47.60
CA LYS A 205 -4.09 29.85 -46.34
C LYS A 205 -5.10 29.90 -45.19
N LEU A 206 -6.22 30.60 -45.37
CA LEU A 206 -7.26 30.71 -44.35
C LEU A 206 -7.85 29.34 -43.99
N THR A 207 -8.16 28.50 -44.98
CA THR A 207 -8.64 27.12 -44.73
C THR A 207 -7.57 26.29 -44.03
N GLY A 208 -6.29 26.44 -44.37
CA GLY A 208 -5.17 25.80 -43.67
C GLY A 208 -5.03 26.26 -42.21
N ASP A 209 -5.09 27.57 -41.97
CA ASP A 209 -5.02 28.15 -40.62
C ASP A 209 -6.22 27.70 -39.78
N ILE A 210 -7.43 27.69 -40.35
CA ILE A 210 -8.64 27.19 -39.69
C ILE A 210 -8.53 25.70 -39.43
N LEU A 211 -8.04 24.91 -40.41
CA LEU A 211 -7.75 23.50 -40.19
C LEU A 211 -6.80 23.36 -39.00
N THR A 212 -5.67 24.05 -38.92
CA THR A 212 -4.78 23.92 -37.74
C THR A 212 -5.42 24.33 -36.41
N LYS A 213 -6.37 25.28 -36.43
CA LYS A 213 -7.12 25.72 -35.23
C LYS A 213 -8.25 24.74 -34.86
N LEU A 214 -8.85 24.10 -35.85
CA LEU A 214 -9.91 23.09 -35.71
C LEU A 214 -9.38 21.67 -35.53
N ASP A 215 -8.16 21.40 -36.02
CA ASP A 215 -7.39 20.16 -35.94
C ASP A 215 -6.91 20.06 -34.50
N ILE A 216 -7.88 19.84 -33.63
CA ILE A 216 -7.60 19.29 -32.33
C ILE A 216 -7.21 17.85 -32.64
N SER A 217 -5.90 17.58 -32.71
CA SER A 217 -5.32 16.24 -32.71
C SER A 217 -5.61 15.55 -31.36
N LEU A 218 -6.88 15.46 -30.98
CA LEU A 218 -7.33 14.74 -29.81
C LEU A 218 -7.18 13.26 -30.13
N LEU A 219 -6.42 12.59 -29.30
CA LEU A 219 -6.37 11.14 -29.32
C LEU A 219 -7.76 10.62 -28.91
N SER A 220 -8.25 9.59 -29.61
CA SER A 220 -9.46 8.87 -29.20
C SER A 220 -9.16 8.12 -27.89
N ILE A 221 -9.93 8.38 -26.83
CA ILE A 221 -9.64 7.88 -25.48
C ILE A 221 -10.42 6.60 -25.20
N THR A 222 -11.72 6.75 -24.96
CA THR A 222 -12.69 5.66 -24.76
C THR A 222 -14.08 6.24 -24.91
N LYS A 223 -15.04 5.40 -25.32
CA LYS A 223 -16.44 5.81 -25.53
C LYS A 223 -17.08 6.39 -24.26
N TYR A 224 -16.68 5.92 -23.08
CA TYR A 224 -17.25 6.35 -21.80
C TYR A 224 -16.13 6.61 -20.75
N PRO A 225 -15.66 7.86 -20.59
CA PRO A 225 -14.51 8.19 -19.74
C PRO A 225 -14.86 8.32 -18.24
N ILE A 226 -15.45 7.27 -17.66
CA ILE A 226 -15.90 7.27 -16.25
C ILE A 226 -14.70 7.24 -15.28
N GLY A 227 -14.74 8.07 -14.23
CA GLY A 227 -13.71 8.10 -13.18
C GLY A 227 -12.32 8.59 -13.63
N LEU A 228 -12.18 9.07 -14.87
CA LEU A 228 -10.91 9.43 -15.49
C LEU A 228 -10.46 10.85 -15.12
N ILE A 229 -11.41 11.79 -15.03
CA ILE A 229 -11.15 13.23 -14.86
C ILE A 229 -10.35 13.50 -13.58
N SER A 230 -10.77 12.92 -12.45
CA SER A 230 -10.11 13.11 -11.15
C SER A 230 -8.67 12.58 -11.17
N ARG A 231 -8.42 11.46 -11.84
CA ARG A 231 -7.07 10.86 -11.99
C ARG A 231 -6.18 11.75 -12.86
N VAL A 232 -6.71 12.22 -13.99
CA VAL A 232 -6.01 13.15 -14.88
C VAL A 232 -5.68 14.46 -14.14
N GLN A 233 -6.61 14.99 -13.34
CA GLN A 233 -6.40 16.21 -12.57
C GLN A 233 -5.20 16.07 -11.62
N LYS A 234 -5.10 14.95 -10.89
CA LYS A 234 -3.98 14.67 -9.98
C LYS A 234 -2.62 14.75 -10.69
N VAL A 235 -2.49 14.09 -11.84
CA VAL A 235 -1.23 14.12 -12.60
C VAL A 235 -0.98 15.50 -13.20
N THR A 236 -2.01 16.18 -13.71
CA THR A 236 -1.81 17.54 -14.25
C THR A 236 -1.45 18.57 -13.19
N ASN A 237 -1.92 18.42 -11.95
CA ASN A 237 -1.53 19.29 -10.84
C ASN A 237 -0.03 19.09 -10.53
N PHE A 238 0.41 17.84 -10.41
CA PHE A 238 1.83 17.53 -10.21
C PHE A 238 2.72 18.10 -11.33
N ILE A 239 2.27 18.03 -12.60
CA ILE A 239 2.98 18.64 -13.73
C ILE A 239 3.08 20.16 -13.59
N ASN A 240 2.02 20.82 -13.10
CA ASN A 240 2.03 22.28 -12.91
C ASN A 240 3.01 22.69 -11.80
N ASP A 241 3.12 21.89 -10.74
CA ASP A 241 4.00 22.15 -9.60
C ASP A 241 5.49 22.06 -10.01
N GLN A 242 5.82 21.30 -11.06
CA GLN A 242 7.19 21.08 -11.56
C GLN A 242 7.57 21.96 -12.77
N SER A 243 6.93 23.13 -12.93
CA SER A 243 7.01 23.95 -14.16
C SER A 243 8.42 24.41 -14.59
N SER A 244 9.40 24.42 -13.69
CA SER A 244 10.78 24.86 -13.93
C SER A 244 11.76 23.76 -14.32
N ASN A 245 11.42 22.48 -14.14
CA ASN A 245 12.33 21.35 -14.35
C ASN A 245 11.85 20.45 -15.50
N VAL A 246 12.72 19.54 -15.96
CA VAL A 246 12.25 18.41 -16.78
C VAL A 246 11.58 17.42 -15.84
N CYS A 247 10.37 16.98 -16.17
CA CYS A 247 9.55 16.13 -15.32
C CYS A 247 9.29 14.78 -16.00
N MET A 248 9.72 13.69 -15.37
CA MET A 248 9.49 12.31 -15.80
C MET A 248 8.46 11.63 -14.90
N ILE A 249 7.33 11.22 -15.48
CA ILE A 249 6.22 10.61 -14.78
C ILE A 249 6.00 9.19 -15.31
N GLY A 250 6.05 8.21 -14.42
CA GLY A 250 5.67 6.84 -14.72
C GLY A 250 4.21 6.56 -14.37
N ILE A 251 3.41 6.05 -15.30
CA ILE A 251 2.07 5.51 -15.03
C ILE A 251 2.18 3.99 -14.98
N TRP A 252 2.01 3.42 -13.79
CA TRP A 252 2.23 2.00 -13.53
C TRP A 252 0.94 1.28 -13.09
N GLY A 253 0.79 0.02 -13.50
CA GLY A 253 -0.30 -0.83 -13.04
C GLY A 253 -0.56 -2.05 -13.92
N MET A 254 -1.50 -2.89 -13.48
CA MET A 254 -1.88 -4.15 -14.14
C MET A 254 -2.38 -3.94 -15.59
N GLY A 255 -2.30 -4.99 -16.42
CA GLY A 255 -2.94 -5.00 -17.74
C GLY A 255 -4.43 -4.69 -17.64
N GLY A 256 -4.96 -3.86 -18.55
CA GLY A 256 -6.38 -3.50 -18.58
C GLY A 256 -6.85 -2.45 -17.56
N SER A 257 -5.94 -1.85 -16.76
CA SER A 257 -6.26 -0.83 -15.76
C SER A 257 -6.56 0.58 -16.31
N GLY A 258 -6.42 0.80 -17.62
CA GLY A 258 -6.67 2.10 -18.26
C GLY A 258 -5.47 3.05 -18.35
N LYS A 259 -4.23 2.54 -18.25
CA LYS A 259 -2.99 3.36 -18.37
C LYS A 259 -2.94 4.17 -19.67
N THR A 260 -3.07 3.51 -20.82
CA THR A 260 -3.11 4.14 -22.14
C THR A 260 -4.22 5.18 -22.23
N THR A 261 -5.42 4.85 -21.73
CA THR A 261 -6.57 5.76 -21.66
C THR A 261 -6.26 7.01 -20.86
N MET A 262 -5.60 6.87 -19.70
CA MET A 262 -5.15 7.99 -18.87
C MET A 262 -4.08 8.84 -19.57
N ALA A 263 -3.11 8.21 -20.21
CA ALA A 263 -2.07 8.91 -20.96
C ALA A 263 -2.64 9.73 -22.13
N LYS A 264 -3.59 9.16 -22.89
CA LYS A 264 -4.32 9.86 -23.96
C LYS A 264 -5.13 11.04 -23.42
N ALA A 265 -5.79 10.87 -22.27
CA ALA A 265 -6.55 11.95 -21.63
C ALA A 265 -5.66 13.10 -21.14
N ILE A 266 -4.49 12.78 -20.55
CA ILE A 266 -3.50 13.79 -20.16
C ILE A 266 -2.98 14.51 -21.42
N TYR A 267 -2.65 13.77 -22.48
CA TYR A 267 -2.20 14.34 -23.74
C TYR A 267 -3.18 15.40 -24.25
N ASN A 268 -4.45 15.01 -24.39
CA ASN A 268 -5.52 15.88 -24.85
C ASN A 268 -5.69 17.14 -23.99
N LYS A 269 -5.43 17.05 -22.68
CA LYS A 269 -5.57 18.17 -21.74
C LYS A 269 -4.43 19.18 -21.80
N ILE A 270 -3.17 18.74 -21.95
CA ILE A 270 -2.00 19.64 -21.77
C ILE A 270 -1.13 19.85 -23.01
N HIS A 271 -1.29 19.08 -24.10
CA HIS A 271 -0.41 19.15 -25.28
C HIS A 271 -0.27 20.56 -25.87
N ARG A 272 -1.33 21.38 -25.82
CA ARG A 272 -1.32 22.75 -26.34
C ARG A 272 -0.29 23.67 -25.68
N ARG A 273 0.14 23.36 -24.45
CA ARG A 273 1.13 24.16 -23.70
C ARG A 273 2.55 24.06 -24.25
N PHE A 274 2.79 23.15 -25.20
CA PHE A 274 4.11 22.82 -25.72
C PHE A 274 4.31 23.26 -27.18
N GLY A 275 3.48 24.17 -27.70
CA GLY A 275 3.71 24.84 -28.99
C GLY A 275 3.83 23.90 -30.19
N GLY A 276 3.13 22.76 -30.16
CA GLY A 276 3.14 21.75 -31.22
C GLY A 276 4.31 20.75 -31.16
N ARG A 277 5.24 20.88 -30.21
CA ARG A 277 6.34 19.93 -29.95
C ARG A 277 5.90 18.81 -29.02
N THR A 278 4.94 18.03 -29.51
CA THR A 278 4.32 16.95 -28.76
C THR A 278 4.34 15.67 -29.58
N THR A 279 4.50 14.55 -28.91
CA THR A 279 4.46 13.22 -29.53
C THR A 279 3.83 12.23 -28.57
N PHE A 280 3.04 11.33 -29.13
CA PHE A 280 2.43 10.22 -28.44
C PHE A 280 2.74 8.95 -29.23
N ILE A 281 3.61 8.10 -28.67
CA ILE A 281 4.02 6.86 -29.29
C ILE A 281 3.20 5.73 -28.67
N GLU A 282 2.24 5.19 -29.43
CA GLU A 282 1.38 4.08 -28.98
C GLU A 282 2.11 2.74 -29.09
N SER A 283 1.80 1.81 -28.17
CA SER A 283 2.12 0.38 -28.31
C SER A 283 3.59 0.05 -28.61
N ILE A 284 4.53 0.66 -27.88
CA ILE A 284 5.98 0.50 -28.11
C ILE A 284 6.39 -0.97 -28.11
N ARG A 285 5.87 -1.77 -27.18
CA ARG A 285 6.08 -3.23 -27.12
C ARG A 285 5.78 -3.93 -28.45
N GLU A 286 4.61 -3.69 -29.02
CA GLU A 286 4.14 -4.38 -30.24
C GLU A 286 4.96 -3.98 -31.48
N VAL A 287 5.37 -2.71 -31.55
CA VAL A 287 6.19 -2.20 -32.67
C VAL A 287 7.63 -2.72 -32.58
N CYS A 288 8.18 -2.82 -31.38
CA CYS A 288 9.56 -3.27 -31.12
C CYS A 288 9.76 -4.78 -31.26
N ASP A 289 8.70 -5.60 -31.22
CA ASP A 289 8.79 -7.06 -31.48
C ASP A 289 9.39 -7.37 -32.89
N ASN A 290 9.42 -6.40 -33.81
CA ASN A 290 10.13 -6.48 -35.10
C ASN A 290 11.65 -6.15 -35.02
N ASN A 291 12.27 -6.42 -33.87
CA ASN A 291 13.68 -6.17 -33.52
C ASN A 291 14.14 -4.74 -33.87
N SER A 292 14.90 -4.57 -34.96
CA SER A 292 15.59 -3.32 -35.28
C SER A 292 14.80 -2.35 -36.15
N LYS A 293 13.89 -2.85 -37.00
CA LYS A 293 13.08 -1.98 -37.88
C LYS A 293 12.02 -1.21 -37.11
N GLY A 294 11.45 -1.84 -36.08
CA GLY A 294 10.47 -1.22 -35.18
C GLY A 294 11.04 -0.01 -34.46
N ILE A 295 12.20 -0.17 -33.82
CA ILE A 295 12.87 0.92 -33.09
C ILE A 295 13.22 2.08 -34.03
N ILE A 296 13.77 1.79 -35.22
CA ILE A 296 14.08 2.83 -36.22
C ILE A 296 12.81 3.59 -36.63
N HIS A 297 11.69 2.89 -36.82
CA HIS A 297 10.41 3.52 -37.14
C HIS A 297 9.95 4.46 -36.01
N LEU A 298 10.04 4.02 -34.76
CA LEU A 298 9.68 4.83 -33.60
C LEU A 298 10.58 6.06 -33.45
N GLN A 299 11.89 5.94 -33.69
CA GLN A 299 12.81 7.09 -33.70
C GLN A 299 12.46 8.09 -34.82
N GLN A 300 12.06 7.61 -36.00
CA GLN A 300 11.61 8.47 -37.10
C GLN A 300 10.30 9.17 -36.76
N GLN A 301 9.35 8.47 -36.13
CA GLN A 301 8.09 9.04 -35.66
C GLN A 301 8.33 10.13 -34.62
N LEU A 302 9.15 9.85 -33.59
CA LEU A 302 9.50 10.81 -32.54
C LEU A 302 10.04 12.11 -33.12
N LEU A 303 11.04 12.03 -34.01
CA LEU A 303 11.64 13.19 -34.66
C LEU A 303 10.65 13.92 -35.57
N SER A 304 9.84 13.18 -36.32
CA SER A 304 8.82 13.76 -37.21
C SER A 304 7.77 14.53 -36.41
N ASP A 305 7.32 14.00 -35.28
CA ASP A 305 6.29 14.61 -34.45
C ASP A 305 6.81 15.86 -33.73
N LEU A 306 8.03 15.80 -33.19
CA LEU A 306 8.62 16.91 -32.43
C LEU A 306 9.19 18.03 -33.30
N LEU A 307 9.79 17.69 -34.44
CA LEU A 307 10.43 18.67 -35.34
C LEU A 307 9.55 19.07 -36.54
N LYS A 308 8.45 18.34 -36.78
CA LYS A 308 7.59 18.49 -37.99
C LYS A 308 8.34 18.32 -39.31
N ILE A 309 9.46 17.61 -39.30
CA ILE A 309 10.30 17.32 -40.48
C ILE A 309 10.50 15.81 -40.58
N LYS A 310 10.21 15.24 -41.76
CA LYS A 310 10.50 13.83 -42.03
C LYS A 310 12.01 13.62 -42.15
N GLN A 311 12.58 12.79 -41.28
CA GLN A 311 13.99 12.40 -41.36
C GLN A 311 14.14 10.90 -41.64
N LYS A 312 15.05 10.55 -42.55
CA LYS A 312 15.47 9.15 -42.73
C LYS A 312 16.50 8.78 -41.67
N ILE A 313 16.27 7.64 -41.03
CA ILE A 313 17.19 7.01 -40.07
C ILE A 313 17.56 5.65 -40.64
N HIS A 314 18.86 5.38 -40.76
CA HIS A 314 19.41 4.16 -41.38
C HIS A 314 19.88 3.13 -40.36
N SER A 315 20.10 3.53 -39.11
CA SER A 315 20.49 2.67 -37.99
C SER A 315 20.03 3.25 -36.65
N ILE A 316 19.87 2.40 -35.64
CA ILE A 316 19.43 2.79 -34.29
C ILE A 316 20.39 3.83 -33.68
N ALA A 317 21.71 3.58 -33.75
CA ALA A 317 22.72 4.50 -33.24
C ALA A 317 22.69 5.86 -33.95
N SER A 318 22.46 5.88 -35.27
CA SER A 318 22.28 7.13 -36.01
C SER A 318 21.02 7.88 -35.56
N GLY A 319 19.95 7.14 -35.23
CA GLY A 319 18.73 7.72 -34.68
C GLY A 319 18.94 8.35 -33.30
N ILE A 320 19.61 7.65 -32.38
CA ILE A 320 19.96 8.17 -31.04
C ILE A 320 20.74 9.47 -31.18
N THR A 321 21.81 9.48 -31.98
CA THR A 321 22.65 10.68 -32.18
C THR A 321 21.83 11.85 -32.74
N LYS A 322 20.88 11.59 -33.65
CA LYS A 322 19.99 12.62 -34.21
C LYS A 322 18.99 13.16 -33.19
N ILE A 323 18.45 12.28 -32.35
CA ILE A 323 17.54 12.64 -31.25
C ILE A 323 18.27 13.55 -30.27
N GLU A 324 19.44 13.13 -29.79
CA GLU A 324 20.29 13.90 -28.87
C GLU A 324 20.67 15.26 -29.44
N THR A 325 21.20 15.32 -30.66
CA THR A 325 21.68 16.57 -31.23
C THR A 325 20.57 17.58 -31.56
N ARG A 326 19.38 17.11 -31.93
CA ARG A 326 18.29 17.99 -32.40
C ARG A 326 17.30 18.38 -31.32
N LEU A 327 17.11 17.54 -30.31
CA LEU A 327 16.17 17.81 -29.22
C LEU A 327 16.83 18.42 -27.98
N ARG A 328 18.17 18.50 -27.96
CA ARG A 328 18.93 19.08 -26.83
C ARG A 328 18.38 20.45 -26.42
N GLY A 329 17.96 20.56 -25.15
CA GLY A 329 17.50 21.82 -24.56
C GLY A 329 16.16 22.32 -25.11
N GLN A 330 15.45 21.54 -25.92
CA GLN A 330 14.13 21.90 -26.43
C GLN A 330 13.04 21.54 -25.42
N LYS A 331 12.08 22.45 -25.22
CA LYS A 331 10.86 22.15 -24.47
C LYS A 331 9.97 21.21 -25.29
N ALA A 332 9.65 20.04 -24.76
CA ALA A 332 8.84 19.02 -25.43
C ALA A 332 7.89 18.29 -24.46
N PHE A 333 6.84 17.69 -25.02
CA PHE A 333 5.95 16.78 -24.29
C PHE A 333 5.87 15.44 -25.00
N VAL A 334 6.37 14.40 -24.33
CA VAL A 334 6.56 13.07 -24.90
C VAL A 334 5.79 12.07 -24.06
N ILE A 335 4.95 11.26 -24.70
CA ILE A 335 4.32 10.12 -24.07
C ILE A 335 4.77 8.83 -24.77
N LEU A 336 5.30 7.90 -23.98
CA LEU A 336 5.75 6.58 -24.40
C LEU A 336 4.82 5.52 -23.79
N ASP A 337 3.99 4.89 -24.61
CA ASP A 337 2.96 3.94 -24.16
C ASP A 337 3.38 2.47 -24.29
N ASP A 338 3.04 1.66 -23.27
CA ASP A 338 3.29 0.21 -23.16
C ASP A 338 4.77 -0.17 -23.28
N VAL A 339 5.63 0.48 -22.50
CA VAL A 339 7.07 0.17 -22.41
C VAL A 339 7.29 -1.08 -21.55
N THR A 340 8.10 -2.04 -22.04
CA THR A 340 8.36 -3.32 -21.36
C THR A 340 9.81 -3.63 -21.07
N LYS A 341 10.76 -2.91 -21.70
CA LYS A 341 12.19 -3.14 -21.54
C LYS A 341 12.97 -1.83 -21.47
N ALA A 342 14.12 -1.84 -20.80
CA ALA A 342 14.98 -0.66 -20.66
C ALA A 342 15.60 -0.23 -22.00
N ASP A 343 15.98 -1.19 -22.85
CA ASP A 343 16.53 -0.95 -24.18
C ASP A 343 15.60 -0.11 -25.09
N GLN A 344 14.28 -0.32 -24.99
CA GLN A 344 13.29 0.47 -25.71
C GLN A 344 13.37 1.96 -25.35
N LEU A 345 13.58 2.26 -24.07
CA LEU A 345 13.72 3.62 -23.56
C LEU A 345 15.06 4.23 -23.94
N GLU A 346 16.15 3.49 -23.74
CA GLU A 346 17.50 3.92 -24.11
C GLU A 346 17.59 4.29 -25.59
N ASN A 347 16.91 3.54 -26.45
CA ASN A 347 16.87 3.82 -27.88
C ASN A 347 15.95 4.98 -28.29
N LEU A 348 14.98 5.38 -27.46
CA LEU A 348 13.93 6.35 -27.81
C LEU A 348 13.98 7.68 -27.09
N CYS A 349 14.57 7.79 -25.89
CA CYS A 349 14.89 9.01 -25.12
C CYS A 349 14.98 8.70 -23.61
N ALA A 350 15.98 7.96 -23.14
CA ALA A 350 16.08 7.63 -21.71
C ALA A 350 16.66 8.76 -20.84
N ASN A 351 17.37 9.73 -21.42
CA ASN A 351 18.01 10.78 -20.63
C ASN A 351 17.11 12.04 -20.51
N PRO A 352 16.52 12.34 -19.34
CA PRO A 352 15.77 13.57 -19.14
C PRO A 352 16.62 14.84 -19.33
N GLU A 353 17.94 14.78 -19.15
CA GLU A 353 18.87 15.91 -19.42
C GLU A 353 18.91 16.33 -20.90
N LEU A 354 18.39 15.48 -21.79
CA LEU A 354 18.25 15.79 -23.21
C LEU A 354 17.26 16.93 -23.46
N PHE A 355 16.26 17.10 -22.59
CA PHE A 355 15.19 18.05 -22.81
C PHE A 355 15.43 19.38 -22.08
N GLY A 356 14.83 20.45 -22.62
CA GLY A 356 14.87 21.78 -21.99
C GLY A 356 13.93 21.89 -20.79
N SER A 357 14.18 22.87 -19.91
CA SER A 357 13.34 23.20 -18.76
C SER A 357 11.84 23.29 -19.13
N GLY A 358 11.00 22.71 -18.27
CA GLY A 358 9.54 22.64 -18.46
C GLY A 358 9.08 21.53 -19.41
N SER A 359 9.95 20.61 -19.82
CA SER A 359 9.56 19.42 -20.59
C SER A 359 8.91 18.35 -19.72
N VAL A 360 8.03 17.57 -20.32
CA VAL A 360 7.31 16.49 -19.62
C VAL A 360 7.45 15.19 -20.39
N LEU A 361 7.93 14.14 -19.72
CA LEU A 361 7.98 12.77 -20.22
C LEU A 361 6.99 11.92 -19.42
N ILE A 362 6.07 11.24 -20.10
CA ILE A 362 5.16 10.28 -19.48
C ILE A 362 5.43 8.89 -20.04
N ILE A 363 5.71 7.93 -19.18
CA ILE A 363 5.96 6.53 -19.55
C ILE A 363 4.84 5.68 -18.96
N THR A 364 4.12 4.92 -19.79
CA THR A 364 3.20 3.91 -19.27
C THR A 364 3.85 2.53 -19.30
N THR A 365 3.74 1.79 -18.20
CA THR A 365 4.32 0.45 -18.12
C THR A 365 3.57 -0.44 -17.14
N ARG A 366 3.80 -1.75 -17.27
CA ARG A 366 3.34 -2.76 -16.31
C ARG A 366 4.45 -3.12 -15.31
N ASP A 367 5.68 -2.67 -15.53
CA ASP A 367 6.86 -3.00 -14.74
C ASP A 367 7.38 -1.77 -13.97
N LEU A 368 7.20 -1.80 -12.64
CA LEU A 368 7.65 -0.74 -11.75
C LEU A 368 9.17 -0.62 -11.72
N HIS A 369 9.90 -1.72 -11.92
CA HIS A 369 11.35 -1.71 -11.83
C HIS A 369 11.96 -0.82 -12.93
N LEU A 370 11.38 -0.80 -14.14
CA LEU A 370 11.81 0.07 -15.23
C LEU A 370 11.76 1.56 -14.87
N LEU A 371 10.73 1.97 -14.12
CA LEU A 371 10.58 3.36 -13.69
C LEU A 371 11.58 3.72 -12.59
N LYS A 372 11.85 2.78 -11.68
CA LYS A 372 12.85 2.94 -10.62
C LYS A 372 14.26 3.05 -11.20
N SER A 373 14.61 2.22 -12.20
CA SER A 373 15.94 2.24 -12.82
C SER A 373 16.22 3.52 -13.61
N LEU A 374 15.17 4.16 -14.15
CA LEU A 374 15.28 5.45 -14.83
C LEU A 374 15.30 6.65 -13.88
N GLY A 375 15.00 6.47 -12.60
CA GLY A 375 14.87 7.58 -11.65
C GLY A 375 13.68 8.49 -11.95
N ALA A 376 12.51 7.93 -12.30
CA ALA A 376 11.31 8.73 -12.55
C ALA A 376 10.94 9.60 -11.31
N ASP A 377 10.68 10.90 -11.54
CA ASP A 377 10.37 11.87 -10.48
C ASP A 377 9.11 11.50 -9.71
N HIS A 378 8.14 10.89 -10.40
CA HIS A 378 6.91 10.42 -9.80
C HIS A 378 6.34 9.19 -10.48
N VAL A 379 5.86 8.24 -9.69
CA VAL A 379 5.15 7.05 -10.18
C VAL A 379 3.69 7.10 -9.75
N PHE A 380 2.80 7.31 -10.73
CA PHE A 380 1.37 7.23 -10.55
C PHE A 380 0.90 5.78 -10.66
N THR A 381 0.44 5.22 -9.54
CA THR A 381 -0.09 3.85 -9.48
C THR A 381 -1.58 3.82 -9.87
N MET A 382 -1.92 3.03 -10.88
CA MET A 382 -3.31 2.81 -11.28
C MET A 382 -4.05 1.97 -10.25
N THR A 383 -5.09 2.55 -9.65
CA THR A 383 -6.02 1.85 -8.78
C THR A 383 -7.21 1.31 -9.57
N GLU A 384 -7.80 0.23 -9.08
CA GLU A 384 -9.10 -0.27 -9.54
C GLU A 384 -10.18 0.82 -9.43
N MET A 385 -11.23 0.71 -10.24
CA MET A 385 -12.40 1.59 -10.16
C MET A 385 -13.23 1.24 -8.91
N ASP A 386 -13.83 2.23 -8.28
CA ASP A 386 -14.78 1.96 -7.19
C ASP A 386 -16.06 1.32 -7.73
N GLU A 387 -16.88 0.77 -6.83
CA GLU A 387 -18.09 0.02 -7.21
C GLU A 387 -19.09 0.88 -8.01
N ILE A 388 -19.22 2.16 -7.69
CA ILE A 388 -20.16 3.08 -8.36
C ILE A 388 -19.67 3.36 -9.78
N GLN A 389 -18.41 3.76 -9.93
CA GLN A 389 -17.78 4.01 -11.23
C GLN A 389 -17.78 2.73 -12.09
N SER A 390 -17.56 1.58 -11.47
CA SER A 390 -17.55 0.29 -12.16
C SER A 390 -18.92 -0.09 -12.69
N LEU A 391 -19.96 0.10 -11.87
CA LEU A 391 -21.35 -0.16 -12.26
C LEU A 391 -21.79 0.77 -13.39
N GLU A 392 -21.42 2.05 -13.32
CA GLU A 392 -21.72 3.02 -14.37
C GLU A 392 -21.04 2.66 -15.69
N LEU A 393 -19.73 2.39 -15.68
CA LEU A 393 -18.99 2.01 -16.88
C LEU A 393 -19.58 0.73 -17.50
N PHE A 394 -19.80 -0.30 -16.69
CA PHE A 394 -20.44 -1.53 -17.15
C PHE A 394 -21.81 -1.27 -17.76
N SER A 395 -22.64 -0.43 -17.12
CA SER A 395 -24.00 -0.14 -17.57
C SER A 395 -24.02 0.58 -18.92
N TRP A 396 -23.05 1.48 -19.16
CA TRP A 396 -22.92 2.13 -20.46
C TRP A 396 -22.61 1.14 -21.59
N HIS A 397 -21.87 0.07 -21.32
CA HIS A 397 -21.57 -0.97 -22.30
C HIS A 397 -22.72 -1.99 -22.44
N ALA A 398 -23.38 -2.36 -21.34
CA ALA A 398 -24.43 -3.38 -21.30
C ALA A 398 -25.84 -2.89 -21.66
N PHE A 399 -26.17 -1.62 -21.33
CA PHE A 399 -27.51 -1.05 -21.48
C PHE A 399 -27.54 0.23 -22.31
N ARG A 400 -26.40 0.91 -22.50
CA ARG A 400 -26.32 2.29 -23.03
C ARG A 400 -26.99 3.33 -22.13
N LEU A 401 -27.00 3.04 -20.83
CA LEU A 401 -27.55 3.88 -19.77
C LEU A 401 -26.53 3.97 -18.63
N PRO A 402 -26.56 5.04 -17.81
CA PRO A 402 -25.63 5.21 -16.69
C PRO A 402 -25.84 4.20 -15.55
N GLY A 403 -26.94 3.46 -15.55
CA GLY A 403 -27.23 2.43 -14.57
C GLY A 403 -28.04 1.27 -15.15
N PRO A 404 -28.09 0.13 -14.43
CA PRO A 404 -28.90 -1.00 -14.83
C PRO A 404 -30.39 -0.72 -14.63
N THR A 405 -31.24 -1.39 -15.40
CA THR A 405 -32.67 -1.45 -15.08
C THR A 405 -32.89 -2.32 -13.84
N GLU A 406 -34.00 -2.11 -13.13
CA GLU A 406 -34.29 -2.77 -11.84
C GLU A 406 -34.18 -4.30 -11.92
N ILE A 407 -34.63 -4.90 -13.03
CA ILE A 407 -34.59 -6.34 -13.30
C ILE A 407 -33.15 -6.90 -13.36
N PHE A 408 -32.19 -6.09 -13.82
CA PHE A 408 -30.80 -6.47 -14.02
C PHE A 408 -29.86 -5.91 -12.95
N SER A 409 -30.38 -5.19 -11.95
CA SER A 409 -29.58 -4.53 -10.91
C SER A 409 -28.66 -5.51 -10.18
N GLU A 410 -29.22 -6.60 -9.66
CA GLU A 410 -28.46 -7.62 -8.92
C GLU A 410 -27.46 -8.38 -9.80
N LEU A 411 -27.87 -8.73 -11.02
CA LEU A 411 -26.98 -9.40 -11.97
C LEU A 411 -25.81 -8.50 -12.37
N SER A 412 -26.05 -7.20 -12.53
CA SER A 412 -25.02 -6.21 -12.86
C SER A 412 -24.01 -6.07 -11.73
N LYS A 413 -24.46 -6.05 -10.47
CA LYS A 413 -23.57 -6.06 -9.30
C LYS A 413 -22.70 -7.32 -9.26
N ASN A 414 -23.27 -8.48 -9.58
CA ASN A 414 -22.50 -9.73 -9.64
C ASN A 414 -21.41 -9.69 -10.74
N VAL A 415 -21.73 -9.15 -11.92
CA VAL A 415 -20.73 -8.97 -13.00
C VAL A 415 -19.65 -7.97 -12.59
N VAL A 416 -20.03 -6.85 -11.96
CA VAL A 416 -19.09 -5.83 -11.47
C VAL A 416 -18.17 -6.40 -10.39
N ALA A 417 -18.71 -7.18 -9.45
CA ALA A 417 -17.95 -7.88 -8.43
C ALA A 417 -16.94 -8.85 -9.05
N TYR A 418 -17.35 -9.64 -10.05
CA TYR A 418 -16.45 -10.52 -10.81
C TYR A 418 -15.32 -9.73 -11.52
N CYS A 419 -15.63 -8.55 -12.08
CA CYS A 419 -14.62 -7.72 -12.76
C CYS A 419 -13.61 -7.09 -11.80
N GLY A 420 -13.92 -6.97 -10.50
CA GLY A 420 -13.03 -6.41 -9.49
C GLY A 420 -12.63 -4.94 -9.75
N GLY A 421 -13.45 -4.18 -10.47
CA GLY A 421 -13.15 -2.77 -10.82
C GLY A 421 -12.10 -2.60 -11.93
N LEU A 422 -11.82 -3.64 -12.71
CA LEU A 422 -10.93 -3.55 -13.87
C LEU A 422 -11.68 -2.99 -15.11
N PRO A 423 -11.33 -1.79 -15.62
CA PRO A 423 -12.06 -1.14 -16.72
C PRO A 423 -12.21 -2.02 -17.97
N LEU A 424 -11.14 -2.70 -18.38
CA LEU A 424 -11.15 -3.58 -19.55
C LEU A 424 -12.18 -4.72 -19.40
N ALA A 425 -12.25 -5.34 -18.22
CA ALA A 425 -13.19 -6.44 -17.98
C ALA A 425 -14.64 -5.96 -18.00
N LEU A 426 -14.90 -4.79 -17.41
CA LEU A 426 -16.22 -4.16 -17.40
C LEU A 426 -16.70 -3.83 -18.83
N GLU A 427 -15.83 -3.29 -19.67
CA GLU A 427 -16.12 -2.97 -21.06
C GLU A 427 -16.40 -4.25 -21.90
N VAL A 428 -15.53 -5.26 -21.79
CA VAL A 428 -15.67 -6.51 -22.55
C VAL A 428 -16.94 -7.26 -22.12
N LEU A 429 -17.17 -7.43 -20.82
CA LEU A 429 -18.33 -8.15 -20.33
C LEU A 429 -19.63 -7.37 -20.54
N GLY A 430 -19.61 -6.05 -20.37
CA GLY A 430 -20.77 -5.21 -20.69
C GLY A 430 -21.16 -5.35 -22.16
N SER A 431 -20.19 -5.29 -23.07
CA SER A 431 -20.42 -5.48 -24.50
C SER A 431 -20.85 -6.92 -24.84
N TYR A 432 -20.30 -7.91 -24.15
CA TYR A 432 -20.69 -9.31 -24.27
C TYR A 432 -22.10 -9.59 -23.75
N LEU A 433 -22.67 -8.76 -22.88
CA LEU A 433 -24.01 -8.94 -22.33
C LEU A 433 -25.06 -8.03 -22.99
N TYR A 434 -24.63 -7.10 -23.83
CA TYR A 434 -25.49 -6.17 -24.56
C TYR A 434 -26.59 -6.92 -25.36
N LYS A 435 -27.83 -6.45 -25.21
CA LYS A 435 -29.06 -6.99 -25.86
C LYS A 435 -29.40 -8.46 -25.55
N ARG A 436 -28.78 -9.09 -24.56
CA ARG A 436 -29.14 -10.44 -24.11
C ARG A 436 -30.27 -10.44 -23.10
N THR A 437 -31.00 -11.54 -23.05
CA THR A 437 -32.08 -11.80 -22.10
C THR A 437 -31.55 -12.10 -20.70
N LYS A 438 -32.41 -11.97 -19.68
CA LYS A 438 -32.06 -12.28 -18.29
C LYS A 438 -31.53 -13.72 -18.11
N GLN A 439 -32.09 -14.70 -18.83
CA GLN A 439 -31.63 -16.09 -18.71
C GLN A 439 -30.26 -16.31 -19.35
N GLU A 440 -29.98 -15.64 -20.46
CA GLU A 440 -28.64 -15.66 -21.06
C GLU A 440 -27.61 -14.98 -20.15
N TRP A 441 -27.97 -13.95 -19.38
CA TRP A 441 -27.09 -13.36 -18.37
C TRP A 441 -26.75 -14.33 -17.24
N ILE A 442 -27.75 -15.04 -16.71
CA ILE A 442 -27.54 -16.05 -15.66
C ILE A 442 -26.65 -17.18 -16.18
N SER A 443 -26.91 -17.65 -17.40
CA SER A 443 -26.09 -18.67 -18.07
C SER A 443 -24.64 -18.18 -18.31
N ALA A 444 -24.48 -16.94 -18.78
CA ALA A 444 -23.17 -16.33 -19.00
C ALA A 444 -22.37 -16.18 -17.70
N LEU A 445 -23.00 -15.71 -16.61
CA LEU A 445 -22.37 -15.62 -15.29
C LEU A 445 -21.94 -16.98 -14.76
N SER A 446 -22.83 -17.99 -14.83
CA SER A 446 -22.49 -19.36 -14.42
C SER A 446 -21.34 -19.95 -15.25
N LYS A 447 -21.23 -19.58 -16.53
CA LYS A 447 -20.09 -19.95 -17.37
C LYS A 447 -18.80 -19.24 -16.92
N LEU A 448 -18.85 -17.94 -16.64
CA LEU A 448 -17.68 -17.14 -16.22
C LEU A 448 -17.07 -17.60 -14.90
N GLU A 449 -17.87 -18.13 -13.98
CA GLU A 449 -17.39 -18.75 -12.74
C GLU A 449 -16.47 -19.96 -12.98
N LYS A 450 -16.63 -20.64 -14.12
CA LYS A 450 -15.86 -21.85 -14.47
C LYS A 450 -14.79 -21.58 -15.52
N ILE A 451 -15.15 -20.81 -16.55
CA ILE A 451 -14.33 -20.54 -17.73
C ILE A 451 -14.30 -19.02 -17.91
N PRO A 452 -13.18 -18.37 -17.55
CA PRO A 452 -13.08 -16.93 -17.68
C PRO A 452 -13.13 -16.49 -19.15
N ASN A 453 -13.46 -15.22 -19.40
CA ASN A 453 -13.58 -14.70 -20.76
C ASN A 453 -12.21 -14.59 -21.46
N ASP A 454 -12.07 -15.25 -22.63
CA ASP A 454 -10.81 -15.33 -23.38
C ASP A 454 -10.19 -13.97 -23.73
N GLN A 455 -11.01 -12.96 -24.08
CA GLN A 455 -10.47 -11.64 -24.45
C GLN A 455 -9.85 -10.92 -23.24
N VAL A 456 -10.49 -11.04 -22.08
CA VAL A 456 -9.96 -10.48 -20.82
C VAL A 456 -8.70 -11.24 -20.41
N LEU A 457 -8.74 -12.57 -20.49
CA LEU A 457 -7.60 -13.44 -20.16
C LEU A 457 -6.37 -13.12 -21.02
N GLN A 458 -6.52 -13.04 -22.35
CA GLN A 458 -5.40 -12.77 -23.27
C GLN A 458 -4.70 -11.45 -22.94
N LYS A 459 -5.43 -10.39 -22.60
CA LYS A 459 -4.84 -9.09 -22.27
C LYS A 459 -4.11 -9.08 -20.91
N LEU A 460 -4.61 -9.84 -19.94
CA LEU A 460 -3.94 -10.05 -18.66
C LEU A 460 -2.69 -10.92 -18.81
N ARG A 461 -2.76 -11.96 -19.66
CA ARG A 461 -1.71 -12.96 -19.89
C ARG A 461 -0.41 -12.37 -20.43
N ILE A 462 -0.48 -11.28 -21.20
CA ILE A 462 0.71 -10.57 -21.72
C ILE A 462 1.77 -10.33 -20.63
N SER A 463 1.36 -9.97 -19.40
CA SER A 463 2.30 -9.73 -18.30
C SER A 463 2.95 -11.02 -17.78
N TYR A 464 2.22 -12.13 -17.79
CA TYR A 464 2.72 -13.44 -17.37
C TYR A 464 3.63 -14.06 -18.43
N ASP A 465 3.23 -14.02 -19.70
CA ASP A 465 4.02 -14.57 -20.81
C ASP A 465 5.37 -13.85 -20.95
N GLY A 466 5.39 -12.54 -20.68
CA GLY A 466 6.60 -11.70 -20.65
C GLY A 466 7.55 -11.93 -19.48
N LEU A 467 7.26 -12.86 -18.56
CA LEU A 467 8.23 -13.32 -17.55
C LEU A 467 9.22 -14.29 -18.23
N GLU A 468 10.50 -13.91 -18.30
CA GLU A 468 11.55 -14.72 -18.93
C GLU A 468 11.91 -15.96 -18.10
N ASP A 469 11.87 -15.82 -16.77
CA ASP A 469 12.19 -16.90 -15.84
C ASP A 469 10.99 -17.83 -15.59
N HIS A 470 11.14 -19.10 -15.96
CA HIS A 470 10.15 -20.15 -15.72
C HIS A 470 9.88 -20.37 -14.23
N THR A 471 10.88 -20.17 -13.36
CA THR A 471 10.73 -20.30 -11.91
C THR A 471 9.77 -19.23 -11.35
N ILE A 472 9.81 -18.01 -11.88
CA ILE A 472 8.88 -16.93 -11.48
C ILE A 472 7.47 -17.24 -11.97
N LYS A 473 7.32 -17.83 -13.16
CA LYS A 473 6.04 -18.34 -13.66
C LYS A 473 5.46 -19.41 -12.72
N ASP A 474 6.28 -20.33 -12.24
CA ASP A 474 5.87 -21.35 -11.27
C ASP A 474 5.44 -20.74 -9.92
N ILE A 475 6.18 -19.74 -9.41
CA ILE A 475 5.80 -19.01 -8.20
C ILE A 475 4.42 -18.36 -8.37
N PHE A 476 4.16 -17.72 -9.51
CA PHE A 476 2.86 -17.11 -9.78
C PHE A 476 1.73 -18.14 -9.69
N LEU A 477 1.88 -19.28 -10.38
CA LEU A 477 0.88 -20.36 -10.39
C LEU A 477 0.67 -20.97 -9.00
N ASP A 478 1.73 -21.13 -8.22
CA ASP A 478 1.63 -21.64 -6.85
C ASP A 478 0.90 -20.66 -5.93
N ILE A 479 1.16 -19.36 -6.08
CA ILE A 479 0.45 -18.34 -5.32
C ILE A 479 -1.04 -18.40 -5.66
N CYS A 480 -1.41 -18.48 -6.93
CA CYS A 480 -2.81 -18.61 -7.38
C CYS A 480 -3.53 -19.77 -6.69
N CYS A 481 -2.86 -20.91 -6.52
CA CYS A 481 -3.47 -22.14 -5.99
C CYS A 481 -3.44 -22.25 -4.46
N PHE A 482 -2.35 -21.82 -3.81
CA PHE A 482 -2.06 -22.19 -2.40
C PHE A 482 -1.98 -21.01 -1.43
N PHE A 483 -1.51 -19.85 -1.90
CA PHE A 483 -0.91 -18.84 -1.02
C PHE A 483 -1.57 -17.45 -1.06
N ILE A 484 -2.66 -17.25 -1.81
CA ILE A 484 -3.47 -16.02 -1.69
C ILE A 484 -3.91 -15.82 -0.23
N GLY A 485 -3.70 -14.62 0.31
CA GLY A 485 -4.03 -14.24 1.68
C GLY A 485 -3.05 -14.74 2.75
N LYS A 486 -1.91 -15.33 2.37
CA LYS A 486 -0.85 -15.76 3.29
C LYS A 486 0.24 -14.69 3.44
N LYS A 487 0.96 -14.70 4.56
CA LYS A 487 2.04 -13.73 4.81
C LYS A 487 3.20 -13.97 3.85
N ARG A 488 3.80 -12.89 3.33
CA ARG A 488 4.91 -12.96 2.37
C ARG A 488 6.08 -13.80 2.89
N ALA A 489 6.50 -13.58 4.14
CA ALA A 489 7.63 -14.30 4.74
C ALA A 489 7.42 -15.82 4.74
N ASP A 490 6.26 -16.28 5.22
CA ASP A 490 5.91 -17.71 5.25
C ASP A 490 5.92 -18.32 3.84
N VAL A 491 5.40 -17.59 2.85
CA VAL A 491 5.33 -18.05 1.46
C VAL A 491 6.71 -18.11 0.82
N SER A 492 7.54 -17.08 1.00
CA SER A 492 8.95 -17.08 0.58
C SER A 492 9.68 -18.29 1.13
N GLU A 493 9.54 -18.55 2.43
CA GLU A 493 10.22 -19.65 3.11
C GLU A 493 9.77 -21.03 2.59
N ILE A 494 8.50 -21.21 2.21
CA ILE A 494 7.98 -22.46 1.64
C ILE A 494 8.50 -22.66 0.21
N LEU A 495 8.38 -21.64 -0.64
CA LEU A 495 8.75 -21.72 -2.05
C LEU A 495 10.28 -21.76 -2.26
N ASN A 496 11.05 -21.09 -1.40
CA ASN A 496 12.52 -21.24 -1.35
C ASN A 496 12.91 -22.67 -0.97
N GLY A 497 12.18 -23.27 -0.02
CA GLY A 497 12.27 -24.71 0.24
C GLY A 497 12.16 -25.47 -1.07
N CYS A 498 11.11 -25.25 -1.87
CA CYS A 498 10.95 -25.88 -3.19
C CYS A 498 12.01 -25.53 -4.26
N GLY A 499 13.04 -24.72 -3.96
CA GLY A 499 14.09 -24.34 -4.90
C GLY A 499 13.68 -23.24 -5.87
N LEU A 500 12.62 -22.48 -5.58
CA LEU A 500 12.06 -21.50 -6.52
C LEU A 500 12.59 -20.06 -6.34
N HIS A 501 13.52 -19.78 -5.44
CA HIS A 501 14.06 -18.43 -5.25
C HIS A 501 12.97 -17.34 -5.11
N ALA A 502 12.01 -17.60 -4.22
CA ALA A 502 10.78 -16.84 -4.05
C ALA A 502 10.98 -15.39 -3.62
N ASP A 503 12.09 -15.04 -2.96
CA ASP A 503 12.31 -13.65 -2.53
C ASP A 503 12.44 -12.69 -3.70
N ILE A 504 13.24 -13.06 -4.72
CA ILE A 504 13.36 -12.30 -5.97
C ILE A 504 12.11 -12.49 -6.84
N GLY A 505 11.60 -13.72 -6.96
CA GLY A 505 10.45 -13.98 -7.82
C GLY A 505 9.17 -13.25 -7.37
N ILE A 506 8.88 -13.21 -6.07
CA ILE A 506 7.75 -12.44 -5.51
C ILE A 506 7.97 -10.94 -5.73
N ALA A 507 9.19 -10.42 -5.59
CA ALA A 507 9.49 -9.02 -5.85
C ALA A 507 9.21 -8.65 -7.32
N VAL A 508 9.66 -9.48 -8.27
CA VAL A 508 9.39 -9.29 -9.70
C VAL A 508 7.89 -9.34 -10.00
N LEU A 509 7.13 -10.27 -9.42
CA LEU A 509 5.68 -10.34 -9.60
C LEU A 509 4.95 -9.09 -9.08
N ILE A 510 5.44 -8.49 -7.98
CA ILE A 510 4.93 -7.22 -7.46
C ILE A 510 5.25 -6.08 -8.43
N ASP A 511 6.51 -5.95 -8.86
CA ASP A 511 6.92 -4.89 -9.79
C ASP A 511 6.14 -5.00 -11.12
N ARG A 512 5.83 -6.21 -11.59
CA ARG A 512 5.01 -6.48 -12.78
C ARG A 512 3.50 -6.27 -12.60
N SER A 513 3.05 -5.76 -11.44
CA SER A 513 1.63 -5.61 -11.07
C SER A 513 0.81 -6.91 -11.14
N LEU A 514 1.46 -8.08 -11.05
CA LEU A 514 0.78 -9.38 -11.01
C LEU A 514 0.41 -9.79 -9.58
N LEU A 515 1.04 -9.16 -8.59
CA LEU A 515 0.83 -9.42 -7.17
C LEU A 515 0.86 -8.10 -6.37
N LYS A 516 0.12 -8.05 -5.26
CA LYS A 516 0.15 -6.93 -4.30
C LYS A 516 0.42 -7.48 -2.89
N VAL A 517 1.01 -6.65 -2.04
CA VAL A 517 1.18 -6.94 -0.61
C VAL A 517 0.33 -5.97 0.18
N GLU A 518 -0.56 -6.51 1.02
CA GLU A 518 -1.40 -5.70 1.91
C GLU A 518 -0.59 -5.13 3.08
N LYS A 519 -1.14 -4.13 3.78
CA LYS A 519 -0.51 -3.50 4.97
C LYS A 519 -0.15 -4.50 6.07
N ASN A 520 -0.86 -5.63 6.15
CA ASN A 520 -0.62 -6.73 7.10
C ASN A 520 0.44 -7.75 6.62
N ASN A 521 1.19 -7.42 5.56
CA ASN A 521 2.19 -8.25 4.90
C ASN A 521 1.64 -9.54 4.24
N LYS A 522 0.34 -9.59 3.92
CA LYS A 522 -0.27 -10.72 3.18
C LYS A 522 -0.25 -10.49 1.68
N LEU A 523 -0.03 -11.58 0.94
CA LEU A 523 -0.09 -11.60 -0.51
C LEU A 523 -1.54 -11.50 -0.99
N ARG A 524 -1.82 -10.58 -1.90
CA ARG A 524 -3.11 -10.40 -2.57
C ARG A 524 -2.92 -10.43 -4.07
N MET A 525 -3.84 -11.09 -4.75
CA MET A 525 -3.90 -11.14 -6.21
C MET A 525 -5.29 -10.70 -6.65
N HIS A 526 -5.39 -10.03 -7.80
CA HIS A 526 -6.67 -9.69 -8.39
C HIS A 526 -7.40 -10.98 -8.82
N ASP A 527 -8.72 -11.04 -8.63
CA ASP A 527 -9.49 -12.27 -8.89
C ASP A 527 -9.35 -12.74 -10.34
N LEU A 528 -9.47 -11.83 -11.32
CA LEU A 528 -9.21 -12.15 -12.72
C LEU A 528 -7.79 -12.67 -13.03
N LEU A 529 -6.75 -12.24 -12.29
CA LEU A 529 -5.40 -12.80 -12.43
C LEU A 529 -5.30 -14.20 -11.83
N ARG A 530 -5.98 -14.44 -10.70
CA ARG A 530 -6.09 -15.78 -10.11
C ARG A 530 -6.80 -16.73 -11.08
N ASP A 531 -7.89 -16.28 -11.67
CA ASP A 531 -8.70 -17.09 -12.58
C ASP A 531 -7.99 -17.31 -13.92
N MET A 532 -7.16 -16.35 -14.37
CA MET A 532 -6.18 -16.57 -15.44
C MET A 532 -5.15 -17.64 -15.07
N GLY A 533 -4.56 -17.57 -13.87
CA GLY A 533 -3.63 -18.60 -13.38
C GLY A 533 -4.27 -19.98 -13.37
N ARG A 534 -5.54 -20.07 -12.95
CA ARG A 534 -6.33 -21.32 -12.96
C ARG A 534 -6.57 -21.86 -14.36
N ALA A 535 -6.88 -20.99 -15.33
CA ALA A 535 -7.05 -21.40 -16.72
C ALA A 535 -5.75 -21.97 -17.34
N ILE A 536 -4.58 -21.52 -16.85
CA ILE A 536 -3.27 -21.99 -17.32
C ILE A 536 -2.96 -23.42 -16.83
N PHE A 537 -3.50 -23.86 -15.69
CA PHE A 537 -3.14 -25.16 -15.07
C PHE A 537 -3.32 -26.37 -16.00
N GLY A 538 -4.28 -26.30 -16.91
CA GLY A 538 -4.69 -27.40 -17.79
C GLY A 538 -4.85 -27.00 -19.26
N GLU A 539 -4.20 -25.92 -19.72
CA GLU A 539 -4.37 -25.39 -21.08
C GLU A 539 -4.13 -26.46 -22.17
N SER A 540 -3.20 -27.38 -21.94
CA SER A 540 -2.89 -28.49 -22.85
C SER A 540 -3.90 -29.64 -22.79
N SER A 541 -4.70 -29.75 -21.72
CA SER A 541 -5.66 -30.86 -21.51
C SER A 541 -6.83 -30.44 -20.60
N PRO A 542 -7.76 -29.58 -21.09
CA PRO A 542 -8.79 -28.96 -20.25
C PRO A 542 -9.79 -29.95 -19.65
N LYS A 543 -9.99 -31.11 -20.29
CA LYS A 543 -10.96 -32.14 -19.89
C LYS A 543 -10.35 -33.25 -19.04
N GLU A 544 -9.04 -33.19 -18.77
CA GLU A 544 -8.33 -34.26 -18.07
C GLU A 544 -7.59 -33.66 -16.87
N PRO A 545 -8.26 -33.53 -15.71
CA PRO A 545 -7.66 -32.96 -14.50
C PRO A 545 -6.36 -33.66 -14.11
N ALA A 546 -6.27 -34.97 -14.33
CA ALA A 546 -5.07 -35.77 -14.06
C ALA A 546 -3.80 -35.22 -14.76
N LYS A 547 -3.92 -34.55 -15.91
CA LYS A 547 -2.80 -33.95 -16.67
C LYS A 547 -2.49 -32.50 -16.29
N HIS A 548 -3.20 -31.93 -15.32
CA HIS A 548 -2.97 -30.55 -14.91
C HIS A 548 -1.71 -30.47 -14.05
N SER A 549 -1.02 -29.33 -14.09
CA SER A 549 0.18 -29.14 -13.26
C SER A 549 -0.16 -28.80 -11.81
N ARG A 550 -1.33 -28.18 -11.56
CA ARG A 550 -1.85 -27.88 -10.22
C ARG A 550 -3.31 -28.30 -10.13
N LEU A 551 -3.65 -28.99 -9.04
CA LEU A 551 -5.00 -29.42 -8.72
C LEU A 551 -5.53 -28.61 -7.53
N CYS A 552 -6.42 -27.66 -7.80
CA CYS A 552 -6.88 -26.67 -6.81
C CYS A 552 -8.40 -26.68 -6.61
N PHE A 553 -9.15 -27.35 -7.49
CA PHE A 553 -10.59 -27.50 -7.40
C PHE A 553 -10.90 -28.81 -6.65
N PRO A 554 -11.71 -28.79 -5.58
CA PRO A 554 -12.03 -29.99 -4.82
C PRO A 554 -12.60 -31.13 -5.68
N GLU A 555 -13.42 -30.81 -6.67
CA GLU A 555 -14.05 -31.78 -7.58
C GLU A 555 -13.01 -32.51 -8.42
N ASP A 556 -12.10 -31.77 -9.06
CA ASP A 556 -11.00 -32.29 -9.86
C ASP A 556 -10.05 -33.17 -9.03
N VAL A 557 -9.74 -32.72 -7.81
CA VAL A 557 -8.91 -33.47 -6.87
C VAL A 557 -9.61 -34.77 -6.47
N LEU A 558 -10.91 -34.73 -6.19
CA LEU A 558 -11.69 -35.91 -5.84
C LEU A 558 -11.78 -36.90 -7.00
N GLU A 559 -11.96 -36.44 -8.24
CA GLU A 559 -11.95 -37.28 -9.43
C GLU A 559 -10.60 -38.01 -9.57
N VAL A 560 -9.48 -37.27 -9.45
CA VAL A 560 -8.13 -37.85 -9.55
C VAL A 560 -7.83 -38.83 -8.41
N LEU A 561 -8.31 -38.55 -7.19
CA LEU A 561 -8.00 -39.37 -6.00
C LEU A 561 -8.99 -40.52 -5.73
N SER A 562 -10.21 -40.51 -6.28
CA SER A 562 -11.26 -41.51 -5.98
C SER A 562 -11.28 -42.72 -6.92
N ASN A 563 -10.51 -42.69 -8.01
CA ASN A 563 -10.51 -43.74 -9.04
C ASN A 563 -9.97 -45.13 -8.60
N GLU A 564 -9.65 -45.35 -7.33
CA GLU A 564 -9.22 -46.67 -6.81
C GLU A 564 -10.05 -47.24 -5.64
N THR A 565 -11.10 -46.58 -5.13
CA THR A 565 -11.94 -47.17 -4.07
C THR A 565 -12.95 -48.17 -4.65
N ALA A 566 -12.49 -49.36 -5.03
CA ALA A 566 -13.35 -50.52 -5.20
C ALA A 566 -13.79 -51.07 -3.83
N ALA A 567 -14.87 -50.51 -3.27
CA ALA A 567 -15.76 -51.24 -2.36
C ALA A 567 -17.19 -50.67 -2.53
N PRO A 568 -18.21 -51.51 -2.85
CA PRO A 568 -19.54 -51.02 -3.12
C PRO A 568 -20.31 -50.81 -1.82
N ARG A 569 -20.71 -49.57 -1.51
CA ARG A 569 -21.91 -49.33 -0.69
C ARG A 569 -22.65 -48.09 -1.19
N THR A 570 -23.82 -48.37 -1.78
CA THR A 570 -25.10 -47.65 -1.73
C THR A 570 -24.98 -46.19 -1.24
N SER A 571 -25.19 -45.14 -2.02
CA SER A 571 -26.29 -44.90 -2.96
C SER A 571 -25.96 -43.70 -3.86
N MET A 572 -26.31 -43.83 -5.15
CA MET A 572 -26.65 -42.76 -6.11
C MET A 572 -25.61 -41.65 -6.38
N MET A 573 -24.69 -41.87 -7.33
CA MET A 573 -24.74 -41.19 -8.65
C MET A 573 -23.75 -41.84 -9.62
N THR A 574 -24.14 -41.87 -10.88
CA THR A 574 -23.74 -42.79 -11.93
C THR A 574 -22.73 -42.18 -12.92
N PHE A 575 -21.91 -43.06 -13.53
CA PHE A 575 -21.15 -42.92 -14.78
C PHE A 575 -20.06 -41.82 -14.88
N TYR A 576 -18.78 -42.20 -14.76
CA TYR A 576 -17.80 -42.22 -15.86
C TYR A 576 -16.70 -43.25 -15.55
N SER A 577 -16.27 -43.93 -16.60
CA SER A 577 -15.43 -45.13 -16.66
C SER A 577 -13.93 -44.84 -16.58
N ASN A 578 -13.18 -45.76 -15.96
CA ASN A 578 -11.80 -46.15 -16.25
C ASN A 578 -10.94 -45.12 -17.02
N THR A 579 -10.48 -44.06 -16.36
CA THR A 579 -9.24 -43.39 -16.78
C THR A 579 -8.09 -43.98 -15.97
N SER A 580 -7.16 -44.63 -16.67
CA SER A 580 -5.92 -45.09 -16.06
C SER A 580 -5.22 -43.92 -15.37
N THR A 581 -4.45 -44.18 -14.31
CA THR A 581 -3.55 -43.23 -13.64
C THR A 581 -2.53 -42.51 -14.55
N MET A 582 -2.52 -42.77 -15.87
CA MET A 582 -1.82 -41.98 -16.88
C MET A 582 -2.22 -40.50 -16.81
N GLY A 583 -1.22 -39.62 -16.72
CA GLY A 583 -1.38 -38.17 -16.70
C GLY A 583 -0.97 -37.52 -15.39
N THR A 584 -1.14 -38.21 -14.25
CA THR A 584 -0.83 -37.66 -12.91
C THR A 584 0.65 -37.31 -12.70
N GLU A 585 1.55 -37.77 -13.57
CA GLU A 585 2.98 -37.45 -13.57
C GLU A 585 3.29 -35.95 -13.79
N THR A 586 2.34 -35.17 -14.31
CA THR A 586 2.48 -33.72 -14.49
C THR A 586 2.15 -32.91 -13.24
N VAL A 587 1.46 -33.51 -12.27
CA VAL A 587 0.96 -32.81 -11.07
C VAL A 587 2.13 -32.41 -10.17
N GLU A 588 2.30 -31.11 -9.99
CA GLU A 588 3.32 -30.50 -9.11
C GLU A 588 2.75 -30.00 -7.79
N GLY A 589 1.46 -29.65 -7.76
CA GLY A 589 0.80 -29.15 -6.57
C GLY A 589 -0.63 -29.70 -6.43
N LEU A 590 -1.01 -30.10 -5.22
CA LEU A 590 -2.36 -30.54 -4.89
C LEU A 590 -2.88 -29.83 -3.64
N ASN A 591 -4.03 -29.14 -3.77
CA ASN A 591 -4.73 -28.46 -2.68
C ASN A 591 -6.15 -29.02 -2.55
N LEU A 592 -6.41 -29.77 -1.48
CA LEU A 592 -7.73 -30.24 -1.11
C LEU A 592 -8.21 -29.55 0.16
N LYS A 593 -9.40 -28.97 0.11
CA LYS A 593 -10.10 -28.44 1.28
C LYS A 593 -11.50 -29.01 1.33
N LEU A 594 -11.76 -29.92 2.26
CA LEU A 594 -13.09 -30.48 2.47
C LEU A 594 -13.82 -29.73 3.60
N GLU A 595 -15.14 -29.62 3.47
CA GLU A 595 -15.99 -29.11 4.54
C GLU A 595 -16.01 -30.06 5.74
N ARG A 596 -16.21 -29.50 6.94
CA ARG A 596 -16.00 -30.15 8.25
C ARG A 596 -16.82 -31.44 8.49
N THR A 597 -17.72 -31.82 7.58
CA THR A 597 -18.68 -32.93 7.71
C THR A 597 -18.36 -34.14 6.83
N ALA A 598 -17.46 -34.03 5.83
CA ALA A 598 -17.20 -35.11 4.87
C ALA A 598 -16.10 -36.08 5.36
N ARG A 599 -16.46 -37.33 5.69
CA ARG A 599 -15.50 -38.42 5.98
C ARG A 599 -15.01 -39.07 4.69
N ILE A 600 -14.14 -38.39 3.94
CA ILE A 600 -13.51 -38.97 2.75
C ILE A 600 -12.13 -39.53 3.14
N ARG A 601 -11.89 -40.80 2.81
CA ARG A 601 -10.62 -41.50 3.03
C ARG A 601 -9.95 -41.74 1.68
N PHE A 602 -8.67 -41.40 1.57
CA PHE A 602 -7.87 -41.68 0.37
C PHE A 602 -6.81 -42.72 0.69
N GLY A 603 -6.63 -43.67 -0.24
CA GLY A 603 -5.50 -44.59 -0.21
C GLY A 603 -4.23 -43.88 -0.67
N THR A 604 -3.12 -44.14 0.02
CA THR A 604 -1.80 -43.53 -0.29
C THR A 604 -1.25 -43.91 -1.67
N LYS A 605 -1.81 -44.95 -2.31
CA LYS A 605 -1.48 -45.36 -3.68
C LYS A 605 -1.85 -44.32 -4.74
N ALA A 606 -2.86 -43.48 -4.52
CA ALA A 606 -3.25 -42.44 -5.49
C ALA A 606 -2.13 -41.40 -5.72
N PHE A 607 -1.26 -41.19 -4.73
CA PHE A 607 -0.11 -40.29 -4.85
C PHE A 607 1.12 -40.97 -5.49
N ARG A 608 1.07 -42.27 -5.77
CA ARG A 608 2.18 -43.06 -6.34
C ARG A 608 2.63 -42.56 -7.70
N GLU A 609 1.70 -42.13 -8.53
CA GLU A 609 1.99 -41.79 -9.92
C GLU A 609 2.31 -40.29 -10.11
N MET A 610 2.15 -39.46 -9.07
CA MET A 610 2.35 -38.00 -9.08
C MET A 610 3.82 -37.55 -8.98
N LYS A 611 4.68 -37.99 -9.91
CA LYS A 611 6.15 -37.91 -9.82
C LYS A 611 6.76 -36.52 -9.66
N LYS A 612 6.02 -35.46 -9.96
CA LYS A 612 6.48 -34.07 -9.87
C LYS A 612 5.93 -33.32 -8.65
N LEU A 613 5.15 -33.98 -7.79
CA LEU A 613 4.47 -33.34 -6.66
C LEU A 613 5.48 -32.76 -5.65
N ARG A 614 5.43 -31.44 -5.46
CA ARG A 614 6.29 -30.67 -4.54
C ARG A 614 5.50 -29.89 -3.49
N LEU A 615 4.21 -29.63 -3.72
CA LEU A 615 3.32 -28.96 -2.77
C LEU A 615 2.06 -29.81 -2.53
N LEU A 616 1.85 -30.23 -1.29
CA LEU A 616 0.66 -30.97 -0.88
C LEU A 616 -0.01 -30.28 0.31
N LYS A 617 -1.27 -29.84 0.11
CA LYS A 617 -2.08 -29.17 1.13
C LYS A 617 -3.41 -29.89 1.26
N LEU A 618 -3.62 -30.58 2.38
CA LEU A 618 -4.84 -31.33 2.66
C LEU A 618 -5.48 -30.77 3.94
N ASN A 619 -6.65 -30.15 3.82
CA ASN A 619 -7.42 -29.63 4.95
C ASN A 619 -8.69 -30.46 5.15
N GLY A 620 -8.87 -31.02 6.34
CA GLY A 620 -10.09 -31.79 6.68
C GLY A 620 -10.14 -33.20 6.09
N VAL A 621 -9.00 -33.76 5.67
CA VAL A 621 -8.89 -35.07 5.01
C VAL A 621 -8.31 -36.11 5.97
N HIS A 622 -8.83 -37.34 5.95
CA HIS A 622 -8.29 -38.47 6.72
C HIS A 622 -7.57 -39.46 5.79
N LEU A 623 -6.23 -39.47 5.79
CA LEU A 623 -5.44 -40.48 5.07
C LEU A 623 -5.47 -41.81 5.84
N THR A 624 -5.71 -42.93 5.16
CA THR A 624 -5.66 -44.28 5.75
C THR A 624 -4.76 -45.18 4.92
N GLY A 625 -3.85 -45.92 5.57
CA GLY A 625 -3.04 -46.95 4.92
C GLY A 625 -1.70 -47.17 5.61
N ASP A 626 -1.15 -48.37 5.43
CA ASP A 626 0.21 -48.72 5.78
C ASP A 626 1.15 -48.21 4.68
N TYR A 627 2.03 -47.27 5.01
CA TYR A 627 3.07 -46.77 4.09
C TYR A 627 4.13 -47.85 3.84
N GLY A 628 4.11 -48.97 4.57
CA GLY A 628 4.93 -50.17 4.34
C GLY A 628 4.63 -50.90 3.02
N LEU A 629 3.43 -50.73 2.41
CA LEU A 629 3.08 -51.30 1.10
C LEU A 629 3.41 -50.38 -0.09
N ILE A 630 4.17 -49.31 0.18
CA ILE A 630 4.68 -48.38 -0.82
C ILE A 630 5.95 -48.97 -1.44
N SER A 631 5.79 -49.64 -2.58
CA SER A 631 6.85 -50.24 -3.41
C SER A 631 8.07 -49.31 -3.58
N ASN A 632 9.25 -49.92 -3.67
CA ASN A 632 10.59 -49.31 -3.79
C ASN A 632 10.74 -48.21 -4.87
N GLN A 633 9.79 -48.06 -5.79
CA GLN A 633 9.76 -47.01 -6.82
C GLN A 633 9.19 -45.66 -6.33
N LEU A 634 8.52 -45.61 -5.17
CA LEU A 634 7.99 -44.38 -4.54
C LEU A 634 9.04 -43.64 -3.69
N ARG A 635 10.23 -44.23 -3.49
CA ARG A 635 11.38 -43.58 -2.84
C ARG A 635 11.71 -42.24 -3.49
N TRP A 636 11.57 -42.15 -4.82
CA TRP A 636 11.91 -40.97 -5.63
C TRP A 636 10.84 -39.86 -5.64
N LEU A 637 9.58 -40.19 -5.33
CA LEU A 637 8.44 -39.24 -5.33
C LEU A 637 8.39 -38.41 -4.04
N LEU A 638 8.61 -39.08 -2.91
CA LEU A 638 8.60 -38.49 -1.58
C LEU A 638 9.96 -37.89 -1.19
N GLU A 639 11.01 -38.18 -1.97
CA GLU A 639 12.31 -37.52 -1.90
C GLU A 639 12.24 -36.02 -2.24
N LYS A 640 11.24 -35.49 -2.95
CA LYS A 640 11.19 -34.04 -3.25
C LYS A 640 10.31 -33.24 -2.29
N LEU A 641 9.52 -33.89 -1.44
CA LEU A 641 8.56 -33.21 -0.57
C LEU A 641 9.28 -32.54 0.59
N LYS A 642 9.22 -31.20 0.62
CA LYS A 642 9.88 -30.39 1.66
C LYS A 642 8.93 -29.84 2.72
N VAL A 643 7.66 -29.63 2.39
CA VAL A 643 6.66 -29.09 3.33
C VAL A 643 5.42 -29.97 3.31
N LEU A 644 5.02 -30.46 4.50
CA LEU A 644 3.82 -31.25 4.70
C LEU A 644 2.93 -30.56 5.73
N ASN A 645 1.69 -30.22 5.33
CA ASN A 645 0.76 -29.49 6.18
C ASN A 645 -0.59 -30.24 6.32
N PHE A 646 -0.87 -30.73 7.54
CA PHE A 646 -2.13 -31.37 7.94
C PHE A 646 -2.97 -30.50 8.89
N SER A 647 -2.75 -29.19 8.94
CA SER A 647 -3.47 -28.32 9.88
C SER A 647 -4.99 -28.42 9.73
N HIS A 648 -5.71 -28.26 10.83
CA HIS A 648 -7.17 -28.34 10.94
C HIS A 648 -7.76 -29.75 10.66
N SER A 649 -6.93 -30.80 10.74
CA SER A 649 -7.36 -32.20 10.56
C SER A 649 -8.03 -32.74 11.82
N LYS A 650 -9.30 -32.42 11.99
CA LYS A 650 -10.10 -32.74 13.19
C LYS A 650 -10.22 -34.22 13.53
N TYR A 651 -10.05 -35.10 12.56
CA TYR A 651 -10.22 -36.55 12.74
C TYR A 651 -8.91 -37.34 12.70
N LEU A 652 -7.78 -36.68 12.45
CA LEU A 652 -6.47 -37.32 12.44
C LEU A 652 -6.16 -37.78 13.86
N ARG A 653 -6.09 -39.09 14.11
CA ARG A 653 -5.80 -39.67 15.43
C ARG A 653 -4.33 -39.96 15.65
N SER A 654 -3.68 -40.51 14.64
CA SER A 654 -2.24 -40.81 14.63
C SER A 654 -1.65 -40.34 13.31
N THR A 655 -0.39 -39.89 13.32
CA THR A 655 0.29 -39.49 12.09
C THR A 655 0.69 -40.70 11.24
N PRO A 656 0.88 -40.53 9.94
CA PRO A 656 1.45 -41.58 9.09
C PRO A 656 2.93 -41.89 9.39
N ASP A 657 3.44 -42.96 8.78
CA ASP A 657 4.88 -43.23 8.72
C ASP A 657 5.59 -42.25 7.76
N PHE A 658 6.58 -41.53 8.27
CA PHE A 658 7.40 -40.55 7.55
C PHE A 658 8.76 -41.10 7.07
N SER A 659 9.08 -42.38 7.29
CA SER A 659 10.40 -42.99 6.99
C SER A 659 10.85 -42.86 5.52
N LYS A 660 9.91 -42.54 4.61
CA LYS A 660 10.14 -42.37 3.17
C LYS A 660 10.17 -40.92 2.70
N LEU A 661 10.26 -39.93 3.60
CA LEU A 661 10.29 -38.49 3.30
C LEU A 661 11.66 -37.85 3.61
N PRO A 662 12.78 -38.29 3.01
CA PRO A 662 14.13 -37.94 3.47
C PRO A 662 14.48 -36.45 3.38
N ASN A 663 13.78 -35.66 2.55
CA ASN A 663 14.03 -34.24 2.35
C ASN A 663 12.94 -33.34 2.95
N LEU A 664 12.10 -33.86 3.85
CA LEU A 664 11.09 -33.04 4.52
C LEU A 664 11.75 -32.01 5.45
N GLU A 665 11.49 -30.74 5.21
CA GLU A 665 12.03 -29.60 5.98
C GLU A 665 10.99 -29.03 6.96
N LYS A 666 9.69 -29.11 6.68
CA LYS A 666 8.65 -28.56 7.56
C LYS A 666 7.45 -29.49 7.71
N LEU A 667 7.10 -29.80 8.95
CA LEU A 667 5.91 -30.56 9.31
C LEU A 667 4.96 -29.67 10.12
N ILE A 668 3.80 -29.34 9.54
CA ILE A 668 2.83 -28.38 10.11
C ILE A 668 1.49 -29.08 10.37
N MET A 669 1.11 -29.20 11.62
CA MET A 669 -0.12 -29.84 12.09
C MET A 669 -0.77 -28.95 13.16
N LYS A 670 -1.24 -27.77 12.77
CA LYS A 670 -1.92 -26.85 13.69
C LYS A 670 -3.41 -27.19 13.82
N ASP A 671 -3.99 -27.10 15.02
CA ASP A 671 -5.43 -27.26 15.30
C ASP A 671 -5.95 -28.64 14.86
N CYS A 672 -5.23 -29.70 15.23
CA CYS A 672 -5.65 -31.10 15.04
C CYS A 672 -6.13 -31.69 16.38
N PRO A 673 -7.38 -31.43 16.81
CA PRO A 673 -7.85 -31.73 18.16
C PRO A 673 -7.95 -33.22 18.48
N SER A 674 -8.07 -34.12 17.50
CA SER A 674 -8.11 -35.58 17.74
C SER A 674 -6.74 -36.25 17.67
N LEU A 675 -5.67 -35.52 17.34
CA LEU A 675 -4.35 -36.10 17.20
C LEU A 675 -3.84 -36.48 18.58
N SER A 676 -3.73 -37.79 18.83
CA SER A 676 -3.27 -38.35 20.11
C SER A 676 -1.85 -38.89 20.04
N GLU A 677 -1.39 -39.29 18.85
CA GLU A 677 -0.10 -39.97 18.66
C GLU A 677 0.64 -39.43 17.43
N VAL A 678 1.96 -39.26 17.54
CA VAL A 678 2.87 -38.99 16.43
C VAL A 678 3.74 -40.23 16.21
N HIS A 679 3.76 -40.73 14.98
CA HIS A 679 4.53 -41.90 14.56
C HIS A 679 6.04 -41.67 14.74
N SER A 680 6.75 -42.69 15.23
CA SER A 680 8.17 -42.60 15.62
C SER A 680 9.11 -42.24 14.47
N SER A 681 8.76 -42.59 13.23
CA SER A 681 9.58 -42.29 12.05
C SER A 681 9.71 -40.80 11.70
N VAL A 682 9.04 -39.88 12.41
CA VAL A 682 9.41 -38.45 12.38
C VAL A 682 10.88 -38.27 12.74
N GLY A 683 11.42 -39.09 13.67
CA GLY A 683 12.81 -39.03 14.08
C GLY A 683 13.84 -39.44 13.02
N ASP A 684 13.41 -40.07 11.92
CA ASP A 684 14.29 -40.47 10.82
C ASP A 684 14.57 -39.31 9.83
N LEU A 685 13.90 -38.16 10.00
CA LEU A 685 13.91 -37.03 9.07
C LEU A 685 15.11 -36.09 9.27
N LYS A 686 16.20 -36.36 8.54
CA LYS A 686 17.49 -35.65 8.68
C LYS A 686 17.50 -34.16 8.31
N ASN A 687 16.52 -33.70 7.54
CA ASN A 687 16.46 -32.33 7.02
C ASN A 687 15.35 -31.49 7.66
N LEU A 688 14.64 -32.00 8.66
CA LEU A 688 13.48 -31.33 9.23
C LEU A 688 13.92 -30.12 10.06
N LEU A 689 13.44 -28.93 9.71
CA LEU A 689 13.76 -27.63 10.34
C LEU A 689 12.66 -27.14 11.27
N LEU A 690 11.38 -27.42 10.96
CA LEU A 690 10.22 -26.95 11.71
C LEU A 690 9.24 -28.07 12.02
N ILE A 691 8.85 -28.18 13.29
CA ILE A 691 7.70 -28.97 13.74
C ILE A 691 6.70 -28.03 14.41
N ASN A 692 5.48 -27.95 13.87
CA ASN A 692 4.41 -27.13 14.42
C ASN A 692 3.17 -27.97 14.75
N LEU A 693 2.94 -28.21 16.03
CA LEU A 693 1.84 -29.01 16.59
C LEU A 693 0.84 -28.13 17.36
N ARG A 694 0.81 -26.83 17.05
CA ARG A 694 0.02 -25.87 17.81
C ARG A 694 -1.46 -26.27 17.88
N ASP A 695 -2.09 -26.14 19.05
CA ASP A 695 -3.51 -26.42 19.31
C ASP A 695 -3.90 -27.91 19.05
N CYS A 696 -2.93 -28.85 19.13
CA CYS A 696 -3.20 -30.30 19.17
C CYS A 696 -3.56 -30.75 20.59
N THR A 697 -4.83 -30.57 20.97
CA THR A 697 -5.29 -30.72 22.36
C THR A 697 -5.31 -32.16 22.89
N SER A 698 -5.43 -33.17 22.02
CA SER A 698 -5.42 -34.59 22.43
C SER A 698 -4.03 -35.25 22.44
N LEU A 699 -2.98 -34.53 22.04
CA LEU A 699 -1.64 -35.10 21.89
C LEU A 699 -1.02 -35.32 23.26
N GLU A 700 -0.72 -36.57 23.59
CA GLU A 700 -0.27 -36.95 24.95
C GLU A 700 1.25 -36.83 25.11
N ASN A 701 2.04 -37.31 24.14
CA ASN A 701 3.49 -37.22 24.17
C ASN A 701 4.08 -37.19 22.75
N LEU A 702 5.31 -36.70 22.64
CA LEU A 702 6.12 -36.89 21.43
C LEU A 702 6.88 -38.23 21.53
N PRO A 703 7.01 -38.99 20.43
CA PRO A 703 7.85 -40.19 20.41
C PRO A 703 9.30 -39.82 20.69
N ARG A 704 10.05 -40.70 21.39
CA ARG A 704 11.43 -40.42 21.83
C ARG A 704 12.35 -40.08 20.66
N GLU A 705 12.08 -40.67 19.51
CA GLU A 705 12.81 -40.48 18.26
C GLU A 705 12.76 -39.02 17.75
N VAL A 706 11.71 -38.25 18.06
CA VAL A 706 11.63 -36.81 17.69
C VAL A 706 12.73 -36.00 18.37
N TYR A 707 13.11 -36.35 19.60
CA TYR A 707 14.16 -35.64 20.33
C TYR A 707 15.57 -35.91 19.76
N ARG A 708 15.74 -36.95 18.92
CA ARG A 708 17.00 -37.27 18.23
C ARG A 708 17.25 -36.44 16.96
N LEU A 709 16.32 -35.55 16.61
CA LEU A 709 16.41 -34.76 15.40
C LEU A 709 17.44 -33.63 15.53
N ILE A 710 18.58 -33.82 14.89
CA ILE A 710 19.70 -32.85 14.89
C ILE A 710 19.44 -31.57 14.09
N SER A 711 18.48 -31.58 13.14
CA SER A 711 18.26 -30.48 12.19
C SER A 711 17.17 -29.48 12.61
N VAL A 712 16.30 -29.83 13.54
CA VAL A 712 15.11 -29.03 13.88
C VAL A 712 15.52 -27.75 14.60
N LYS A 713 15.16 -26.60 14.03
CA LYS A 713 15.42 -25.26 14.58
C LYS A 713 14.26 -24.74 15.42
N THR A 714 13.03 -25.06 15.03
CA THR A 714 11.82 -24.53 15.67
C THR A 714 10.84 -25.64 16.02
N LEU A 715 10.45 -25.72 17.29
CA LEU A 715 9.44 -26.63 17.83
C LEU A 715 8.30 -25.84 18.48
N ILE A 716 7.08 -25.99 17.96
CA ILE A 716 5.88 -25.31 18.48
C ILE A 716 4.89 -26.36 19.01
N LEU A 717 4.65 -26.32 20.33
CA LEU A 717 3.71 -27.15 21.10
C LEU A 717 2.61 -26.30 21.78
N SER A 718 2.47 -25.03 21.40
CA SER A 718 1.48 -24.13 22.00
C SER A 718 0.07 -24.73 21.95
N GLY A 719 -0.69 -24.74 23.03
CA GLY A 719 -2.06 -25.26 23.04
C GLY A 719 -2.18 -26.80 23.11
N CYS A 720 -1.08 -27.53 23.23
CA CYS A 720 -1.09 -28.98 23.47
C CYS A 720 -1.41 -29.30 24.93
N SER A 721 -2.70 -29.35 25.29
CA SER A 721 -3.17 -29.46 26.68
C SER A 721 -2.86 -30.78 27.40
N LYS A 722 -2.49 -31.85 26.67
CA LYS A 722 -2.22 -33.18 27.24
C LYS A 722 -0.73 -33.54 27.34
N ILE A 723 0.17 -32.77 26.71
CA ILE A 723 1.61 -32.96 26.88
C ILE A 723 1.99 -32.44 28.25
N ASP A 724 2.32 -33.34 29.18
CA ASP A 724 2.56 -33.01 30.58
C ASP A 724 4.04 -32.91 30.96
N LYS A 725 4.97 -33.45 30.15
CA LYS A 725 6.41 -33.31 30.35
C LYS A 725 7.18 -33.23 29.04
N LEU A 726 8.27 -32.46 29.06
CA LEU A 726 9.34 -32.59 28.07
C LEU A 726 10.39 -33.55 28.64
N GLU A 727 10.89 -34.48 27.82
CA GLU A 727 11.92 -35.45 28.25
C GLU A 727 13.32 -34.81 28.22
N GLU A 728 14.25 -35.28 29.07
CA GLU A 728 15.68 -34.85 29.05
C GLU A 728 16.35 -35.05 27.68
N ASP A 729 15.82 -35.96 26.86
CA ASP A 729 16.28 -36.20 25.50
C ASP A 729 16.17 -34.95 24.60
N ILE A 730 15.40 -33.92 24.96
CA ILE A 730 15.33 -32.65 24.20
C ILE A 730 16.69 -31.98 23.98
N LEU A 731 17.69 -32.29 24.83
CA LEU A 731 19.07 -31.84 24.66
C LEU A 731 19.78 -32.43 23.43
N GLN A 732 19.26 -33.55 22.91
CA GLN A 732 19.81 -34.20 21.70
C GLN A 732 19.44 -33.41 20.42
N MET A 733 18.56 -32.40 20.52
CA MET A 733 18.19 -31.52 19.41
C MET A 733 19.23 -30.38 19.26
N GLU A 734 20.39 -30.71 18.72
CA GLU A 734 21.56 -29.80 18.66
C GLU A 734 21.32 -28.46 17.92
N SER A 735 20.40 -28.43 16.94
CA SER A 735 20.07 -27.21 16.18
C SER A 735 18.86 -26.43 16.71
N LEU A 736 18.24 -26.86 17.83
CA LEU A 736 17.01 -26.24 18.31
C LEU A 736 17.29 -24.82 18.84
N THR A 737 16.76 -23.81 18.16
CA THR A 737 16.90 -22.39 18.54
C THR A 737 15.65 -21.84 19.21
N THR A 738 14.47 -22.35 18.84
CA THR A 738 13.18 -21.76 19.22
C THR A 738 12.22 -22.84 19.73
N LEU A 739 11.82 -22.73 21.00
CA LEU A 739 10.83 -23.61 21.63
C LEU A 739 9.63 -22.78 22.11
N ILE A 740 8.43 -23.09 21.59
CA ILE A 740 7.19 -22.39 21.94
C ILE A 740 6.14 -23.41 22.41
N ALA A 741 5.90 -23.49 23.71
CA ALA A 741 4.91 -24.33 24.36
C ALA A 741 3.97 -23.49 25.27
N THR A 742 3.42 -22.41 24.73
CA THR A 742 2.46 -21.58 25.47
C THR A 742 1.09 -22.25 25.54
N ASN A 743 0.37 -22.19 26.65
CA ASN A 743 -0.94 -22.83 26.83
C ASN A 743 -0.92 -24.38 26.65
N SER A 744 0.23 -25.03 26.87
CA SER A 744 0.36 -26.50 26.88
C SER A 744 0.20 -27.09 28.29
N GLY A 745 -0.20 -28.36 28.40
CA GLY A 745 -0.38 -29.06 29.69
C GLY A 745 0.90 -29.35 30.48
N LEU A 746 2.04 -28.76 30.11
CA LEU A 746 3.36 -29.03 30.68
C LEU A 746 3.35 -28.78 32.18
N LYS A 747 3.86 -29.77 32.92
CA LYS A 747 4.06 -29.80 34.37
C LYS A 747 5.54 -29.86 34.74
N GLN A 748 6.34 -30.46 33.87
CA GLN A 748 7.78 -30.64 34.08
C GLN A 748 8.56 -30.29 32.80
N VAL A 749 9.68 -29.60 32.98
CA VAL A 749 10.62 -29.24 31.93
C VAL A 749 12.01 -29.68 32.40
N PRO A 750 12.82 -30.33 31.55
CA PRO A 750 14.12 -30.86 31.95
C PRO A 750 15.03 -29.72 32.43
N TYR A 751 15.67 -29.91 33.58
CA TYR A 751 16.53 -28.90 34.22
C TYR A 751 17.71 -28.52 33.32
N SER A 752 18.11 -29.46 32.46
CA SER A 752 19.17 -29.29 31.49
C SER A 752 18.80 -28.40 30.31
N ILE A 753 17.51 -28.09 30.07
CA ILE A 753 17.09 -27.29 28.89
C ILE A 753 17.76 -25.91 28.87
N VAL A 754 18.04 -25.38 30.06
CA VAL A 754 18.74 -24.11 30.29
C VAL A 754 20.24 -24.22 29.93
N ARG A 755 20.82 -25.42 30.07
CA ARG A 755 22.21 -25.71 29.70
C ARG A 755 22.38 -25.91 28.19
N SER A 756 21.29 -25.92 27.42
CA SER A 756 21.37 -26.05 25.97
C SER A 756 22.05 -24.81 25.37
N LYS A 757 23.10 -25.04 24.59
CA LYS A 757 23.88 -23.97 23.94
C LYS A 757 23.22 -23.43 22.67
N SER A 758 22.22 -24.14 22.13
CA SER A 758 21.59 -23.83 20.85
C SER A 758 20.32 -22.99 20.96
N ILE A 759 19.63 -23.05 22.12
CA ILE A 759 18.31 -22.44 22.28
C ILE A 759 18.45 -20.93 22.54
N ALA A 760 17.91 -20.11 21.63
CA ALA A 760 17.89 -18.66 21.71
C ALA A 760 16.58 -18.11 22.27
N TYR A 761 15.45 -18.79 22.02
CA TYR A 761 14.12 -18.33 22.43
C TYR A 761 13.28 -19.48 23.03
N ILE A 762 12.78 -19.27 24.25
CA ILE A 762 11.91 -20.22 24.97
C ILE A 762 10.65 -19.50 25.43
N SER A 763 9.49 -20.11 25.18
CA SER A 763 8.20 -19.65 25.69
C SER A 763 7.38 -20.84 26.20
N LEU A 764 7.22 -20.99 27.52
CA LEU A 764 6.64 -22.19 28.16
C LEU A 764 5.33 -21.91 28.92
N CYS A 765 4.73 -20.73 28.76
CA CYS A 765 3.65 -20.29 29.63
C CYS A 765 2.28 -20.86 29.22
N GLY A 766 1.70 -21.78 30.01
CA GLY A 766 0.25 -21.81 30.24
C GLY A 766 -0.43 -23.18 30.45
N TYR A 767 -1.02 -23.39 31.62
CA TYR A 767 -2.40 -23.86 31.86
C TYR A 767 -2.69 -23.53 33.35
N GLU A 768 -3.93 -23.19 33.71
CA GLU A 768 -4.27 -22.80 35.08
C GLU A 768 -3.84 -23.90 36.08
N GLY A 769 -2.83 -23.62 36.91
CA GLY A 769 -2.48 -24.43 38.10
C GLY A 769 -1.06 -24.97 38.24
N LEU A 770 -0.15 -24.87 37.24
CA LEU A 770 1.10 -25.67 37.24
C LEU A 770 2.43 -24.88 37.11
N SER A 771 2.40 -23.54 37.17
CA SER A 771 3.64 -22.73 37.21
C SER A 771 4.46 -22.91 38.50
N ARG A 772 3.85 -23.53 39.53
CA ARG A 772 4.41 -23.85 40.85
C ARG A 772 5.63 -24.76 40.79
N ASP A 773 5.69 -25.65 39.81
CA ASP A 773 6.76 -26.65 39.72
C ASP A 773 7.78 -26.30 38.63
N ILE A 774 7.34 -25.66 37.54
CA ILE A 774 8.20 -25.35 36.39
C ILE A 774 9.19 -24.21 36.70
N PHE A 775 8.71 -23.10 37.27
CA PHE A 775 9.54 -21.91 37.48
C PHE A 775 10.53 -22.07 38.64
N PRO A 776 10.16 -22.62 39.81
CA PRO A 776 11.12 -22.92 40.86
C PRO A 776 12.18 -23.94 40.43
N SER A 777 11.84 -24.90 39.56
CA SER A 777 12.82 -25.83 38.98
C SER A 777 13.82 -25.13 38.07
N LEU A 778 13.36 -24.16 37.25
CA LEU A 778 14.22 -23.35 36.40
C LEU A 778 15.10 -22.39 37.22
N ILE A 779 14.53 -21.69 38.21
CA ILE A 779 15.25 -20.74 39.08
C ILE A 779 16.26 -21.47 39.97
N LYS A 780 15.91 -22.61 40.57
CA LYS A 780 16.84 -23.42 41.39
C LYS A 780 17.98 -24.00 40.55
N SER A 781 17.73 -24.29 39.27
CA SER A 781 18.78 -24.63 38.30
C SER A 781 19.68 -23.43 37.96
N TRP A 782 19.12 -22.21 37.88
CA TRP A 782 19.87 -20.97 37.66
C TRP A 782 20.74 -20.54 38.83
N MET A 783 20.35 -20.87 40.05
CA MET A 783 20.97 -20.36 41.29
C MET A 783 21.92 -21.34 41.99
N SER A 784 22.13 -22.56 41.49
CA SER A 784 22.96 -23.57 42.16
C SER A 784 24.37 -23.65 41.56
N PRO A 785 25.45 -23.36 42.33
CA PRO A 785 26.81 -23.68 41.91
C PRO A 785 27.01 -25.20 42.07
N THR A 786 27.33 -25.85 40.97
CA THR A 786 27.05 -27.27 40.70
C THR A 786 27.62 -28.33 41.66
N ILE A 787 26.85 -29.44 41.78
CA ILE A 787 27.16 -30.84 42.20
C ILE A 787 27.04 -31.16 43.71
N ASN A 788 25.88 -31.68 44.13
CA ASN A 788 25.70 -32.99 44.78
C ASN A 788 24.23 -33.28 45.17
N SER A 789 23.95 -34.57 45.34
CA SER A 789 22.67 -35.29 45.47
C SER A 789 21.84 -35.06 46.75
N LEU A 790 20.52 -34.80 46.59
CA LEU A 790 19.27 -35.11 47.38
C LEU A 790 19.27 -35.20 48.95
N PRO A 791 18.12 -35.10 49.70
CA PRO A 791 16.73 -35.39 49.29
C PRO A 791 15.59 -34.47 49.79
N HIS A 792 14.40 -34.68 49.20
CA HIS A 792 13.01 -34.45 49.67
C HIS A 792 12.68 -33.37 50.73
N VAL A 793 11.82 -32.43 50.33
CA VAL A 793 10.68 -31.97 51.15
C VAL A 793 9.44 -31.87 50.26
N SER A 794 8.32 -32.43 50.71
CA SER A 794 6.97 -32.27 50.14
C SER A 794 5.99 -32.02 51.30
N PRO A 795 4.71 -31.67 51.06
CA PRO A 795 4.21 -30.38 50.58
C PRO A 795 3.11 -29.85 51.53
N PHE A 796 2.95 -28.54 51.77
CA PHE A 796 1.70 -28.06 52.41
C PHE A 796 1.21 -26.69 51.90
N ALA A 797 0.05 -26.79 51.23
CA ALA A 797 -1.18 -25.98 51.33
C ALA A 797 -1.12 -24.44 51.36
N GLY A 798 -1.69 -23.83 50.32
CA GLY A 798 -2.11 -22.42 50.31
C GLY A 798 -2.12 -21.82 48.91
N ASN A 799 -3.29 -21.41 48.42
CA ASN A 799 -3.59 -20.74 47.13
C ASN A 799 -2.71 -19.47 46.95
N SER A 800 -2.32 -18.89 45.80
CA SER A 800 -2.71 -18.85 44.38
C SER A 800 -1.52 -18.21 43.61
N LEU A 801 -1.32 -18.37 42.29
CA LEU A 801 -0.02 -18.09 41.62
C LEU A 801 0.01 -16.94 40.60
N SER A 802 1.05 -16.11 40.72
CA SER A 802 1.45 -15.00 39.85
C SER A 802 1.90 -15.37 38.43
N ARG A 803 1.83 -14.40 37.49
CA ARG A 803 2.37 -14.48 36.12
C ARG A 803 3.79 -13.90 36.05
N PHE A 804 4.70 -14.55 35.32
CA PHE A 804 6.11 -14.16 35.15
C PHE A 804 6.53 -13.99 33.68
N SER A 805 7.42 -13.04 33.39
CA SER A 805 8.06 -12.84 32.08
C SER A 805 9.55 -12.46 32.25
N LEU A 806 10.43 -13.00 31.40
CA LEU A 806 11.89 -12.75 31.41
C LEU A 806 12.42 -12.29 30.05
N ASP A 807 13.39 -11.36 30.07
CA ASP A 807 14.07 -10.82 28.88
C ASP A 807 15.61 -10.85 29.05
N MET A 808 16.35 -11.22 27.98
CA MET A 808 17.80 -11.50 27.98
C MET A 808 18.53 -10.70 26.87
N VAL A 809 19.77 -10.27 27.12
CA VAL A 809 20.56 -9.44 26.16
C VAL A 809 21.34 -10.31 25.16
N GLU A 810 21.17 -10.06 23.85
CA GLU A 810 22.00 -10.67 22.79
C GLU A 810 23.44 -10.11 22.83
N SER A 811 24.44 -10.99 22.82
CA SER A 811 25.85 -10.61 22.60
C SER A 811 26.51 -11.56 21.60
N ASN A 812 26.92 -11.00 20.45
CA ASN A 812 27.81 -11.65 19.50
C ASN A 812 29.25 -11.40 19.93
N THR A 813 29.93 -12.41 20.50
CA THR A 813 31.40 -12.52 20.48
C THR A 813 31.84 -13.92 20.97
N MET A 814 32.61 -14.61 20.14
CA MET A 814 33.26 -15.89 20.46
C MET A 814 34.67 -15.64 21.01
N GLY A 815 35.02 -16.27 22.13
CA GLY A 815 36.36 -16.32 22.71
C GLY A 815 36.39 -17.24 23.93
N TYR A 816 37.37 -18.14 23.99
CA TYR A 816 37.49 -19.25 24.93
C TYR A 816 37.77 -18.84 26.40
N GLN A 817 37.32 -19.70 27.32
CA GLN A 817 37.66 -19.85 28.75
C GLN A 817 37.25 -18.73 29.74
N SER A 818 36.12 -18.93 30.43
CA SER A 818 35.88 -18.40 31.77
C SER A 818 35.00 -19.36 32.60
N PRO A 819 35.03 -19.34 33.95
CA PRO A 819 34.08 -20.05 34.78
C PRO A 819 32.66 -19.49 34.59
N MET A 820 31.69 -20.14 35.25
CA MET A 820 30.24 -20.04 35.07
C MET A 820 29.45 -18.78 35.58
N PRO A 821 29.98 -17.55 35.80
CA PRO A 821 29.10 -16.40 36.14
C PRO A 821 28.39 -15.72 34.94
N ASN A 822 28.85 -15.91 33.70
CA ASN A 822 28.50 -15.05 32.54
C ASN A 822 27.07 -15.20 31.95
N ILE A 823 26.20 -16.05 32.52
CA ILE A 823 24.80 -16.17 32.08
C ILE A 823 23.89 -15.28 32.96
N LEU A 824 24.24 -15.09 34.23
CA LEU A 824 23.45 -14.29 35.17
C LEU A 824 23.61 -12.77 34.92
N THR A 825 24.71 -12.36 34.27
CA THR A 825 24.96 -10.98 33.79
C THR A 825 24.14 -10.62 32.55
N LYS A 826 23.45 -11.59 31.92
CA LYS A 826 22.68 -11.38 30.68
C LYS A 826 21.18 -11.13 30.90
N LEU A 827 20.73 -11.23 32.15
CA LEU A 827 19.32 -11.18 32.54
C LEU A 827 18.92 -9.73 32.82
N ARG A 828 18.13 -9.15 31.91
CA ARG A 828 17.89 -7.70 31.85
C ARG A 828 16.74 -7.24 32.74
N SER A 829 15.61 -7.95 32.68
CA SER A 829 14.45 -7.63 33.50
C SER A 829 13.61 -8.85 33.85
N VAL A 830 12.96 -8.78 35.01
CA VAL A 830 12.00 -9.77 35.50
C VAL A 830 10.71 -9.06 35.85
N TRP A 831 9.60 -9.56 35.32
CA TRP A 831 8.27 -9.05 35.62
C TRP A 831 7.44 -10.09 36.36
N VAL A 832 6.81 -9.69 37.47
CA VAL A 832 5.98 -10.53 38.32
C VAL A 832 4.63 -9.86 38.57
N GLN A 833 3.53 -10.57 38.35
CA GLN A 833 2.19 -10.10 38.69
C GLN A 833 1.55 -11.00 39.74
N CYS A 834 1.38 -10.48 40.95
CA CYS A 834 0.74 -11.11 42.11
C CYS A 834 -0.79 -11.00 42.06
N HIS A 835 -1.48 -11.78 42.90
CA HIS A 835 -2.95 -11.83 42.92
C HIS A 835 -3.55 -11.32 44.24
N SER A 836 -2.71 -10.94 45.20
CA SER A 836 -3.12 -10.29 46.45
C SER A 836 -1.97 -9.48 47.05
N GLU A 837 -2.31 -8.54 47.92
CA GLU A 837 -1.36 -7.72 48.66
C GLU A 837 -0.46 -8.56 49.60
N ASN A 838 -1.02 -9.55 50.28
CA ASN A 838 -0.26 -10.47 51.14
C ASN A 838 0.82 -11.24 50.36
N GLN A 839 0.49 -11.66 49.14
CA GLN A 839 1.43 -12.33 48.25
C GLN A 839 2.49 -11.38 47.72
N LEU A 840 2.10 -10.15 47.33
CA LEU A 840 3.03 -9.10 46.92
C LEU A 840 4.06 -8.82 48.02
N ASN A 841 3.60 -8.71 49.27
CA ASN A 841 4.45 -8.47 50.44
C ASN A 841 5.39 -9.64 50.76
N GLN A 842 4.97 -10.89 50.52
CA GLN A 842 5.82 -12.07 50.73
C GLN A 842 6.90 -12.18 49.65
N GLU A 843 6.52 -12.02 48.37
CA GLU A 843 7.45 -12.13 47.25
C GLU A 843 8.43 -10.96 47.22
N SER A 844 7.98 -9.73 47.51
CA SER A 844 8.88 -8.56 47.63
C SER A 844 9.93 -8.76 48.72
N ARG A 845 9.55 -9.28 49.90
CA ARG A 845 10.51 -9.60 50.97
C ARG A 845 11.51 -10.67 50.53
N ARG A 846 11.06 -11.76 49.91
CA ARG A 846 11.95 -12.81 49.39
C ARG A 846 12.95 -12.27 48.38
N PHE A 847 12.49 -11.48 47.41
CA PHE A 847 13.39 -10.87 46.43
C PHE A 847 14.38 -9.89 47.08
N LEU A 848 13.96 -9.13 48.08
CA LEU A 848 14.86 -8.24 48.81
C LEU A 848 15.88 -9.04 49.61
N ASP A 849 15.46 -10.07 50.34
CA ASP A 849 16.35 -10.95 51.11
C ASP A 849 17.38 -11.63 50.19
N ASP A 850 16.96 -12.18 49.05
CA ASP A 850 17.86 -12.79 48.06
C ASP A 850 18.84 -11.76 47.45
N LEU A 851 18.39 -10.52 47.21
CA LEU A 851 19.24 -9.42 46.73
C LEU A 851 20.25 -8.96 47.80
N TYR A 852 19.90 -9.06 49.08
CA TYR A 852 20.80 -8.76 50.20
C TYR A 852 21.77 -9.91 50.52
N ASP A 853 21.35 -11.18 50.39
CA ASP A 853 22.17 -12.37 50.63
C ASP A 853 23.21 -12.60 49.53
N LEU A 854 22.89 -12.26 48.27
CA LEU A 854 23.89 -12.17 47.19
C LEU A 854 24.99 -11.14 47.48
N ASN A 855 24.72 -10.15 48.34
CA ASN A 855 25.68 -9.14 48.79
C ASN A 855 26.39 -9.54 50.12
N PHE A 856 26.44 -10.82 50.49
CA PHE A 856 27.10 -11.28 51.74
C PHE A 856 28.10 -12.43 51.60
N VAL A 857 28.45 -12.86 50.38
CA VAL A 857 29.34 -14.01 50.19
C VAL A 857 30.80 -13.59 49.92
N GLU A 858 31.66 -13.99 50.87
CA GLU A 858 33.14 -13.97 50.97
C GLU A 858 33.88 -12.69 51.40
N LEU A 859 34.18 -12.64 52.71
CA LEU A 859 35.56 -12.44 53.18
C LEU A 859 35.71 -13.00 54.61
N GLU A 860 36.39 -14.14 54.73
CA GLU A 860 36.94 -14.58 56.01
C GLU A 860 38.11 -13.67 56.42
N THR A 861 37.90 -13.01 57.56
CA THR A 861 38.87 -12.47 58.54
C THR A 861 40.32 -12.16 58.11
N THR A 862 40.72 -10.89 58.20
CA THR A 862 41.95 -10.49 58.91
C THR A 862 41.81 -9.09 59.54
N SER A 863 42.46 -8.92 60.69
CA SER A 863 42.40 -7.80 61.64
C SER A 863 43.12 -6.52 61.19
N HIS A 864 42.57 -5.34 61.50
CA HIS A 864 43.20 -4.27 62.33
C HIS A 864 42.30 -3.02 62.45
N GLY A 865 42.51 -2.28 63.55
CA GLY A 865 41.65 -1.23 64.10
C GLY A 865 41.62 0.13 63.36
N PRO A 866 41.12 1.19 64.03
CA PRO A 866 40.21 2.17 63.46
C PRO A 866 40.94 3.32 62.76
N LEU A 867 40.45 3.71 61.58
CA LEU A 867 40.82 4.95 60.91
C LEU A 867 39.57 5.64 60.41
N ILE A 868 39.32 6.83 60.97
CA ILE A 868 38.35 7.81 60.50
C ILE A 868 38.76 8.16 59.06
N SER A 869 38.03 7.67 58.06
CA SER A 869 38.19 8.07 56.67
C SER A 869 36.96 8.85 56.20
N ASN A 870 37.20 9.97 55.53
CA ASN A 870 36.20 10.92 55.05
C ASN A 870 35.07 10.21 54.28
N LEU A 871 33.84 10.29 54.77
CA LEU A 871 32.65 9.82 54.04
C LEU A 871 32.44 10.71 52.81
N CYS A 872 32.74 10.18 51.62
CA CYS A 872 32.46 10.87 50.37
C CYS A 872 30.99 10.62 49.99
N LEU A 873 30.16 11.66 50.03
CA LEU A 873 28.78 11.63 49.53
C LEU A 873 28.80 11.68 48.00
N ARG A 874 28.16 10.69 47.36
CA ARG A 874 28.00 10.61 45.90
C ARG A 874 26.52 10.50 45.54
N SER A 875 26.17 10.98 44.36
CA SER A 875 24.81 10.90 43.81
C SER A 875 24.77 10.03 42.56
N LEU A 876 23.75 9.18 42.43
CA LEU A 876 23.42 8.41 41.24
C LEU A 876 22.09 8.92 40.69
N VAL A 877 22.02 9.23 39.38
CA VAL A 877 20.78 9.69 38.75
C VAL A 877 20.35 8.69 37.66
N ILE A 878 19.13 8.18 37.76
CA ILE A 878 18.58 7.15 36.88
C ILE A 878 17.40 7.75 36.12
N GLY A 879 17.60 8.03 34.82
CA GLY A 879 16.56 8.55 33.94
C GLY A 879 15.81 7.46 33.18
N MET A 880 14.50 7.64 33.03
CA MET A 880 13.59 6.82 32.23
C MET A 880 12.70 7.71 31.35
N GLY A 881 12.48 7.31 30.09
CA GLY A 881 11.67 8.09 29.14
C GLY A 881 12.25 9.46 28.81
N SER A 882 11.40 10.42 28.42
CA SER A 882 11.80 11.79 28.03
C SER A 882 12.18 12.66 29.23
N SER A 883 13.29 12.32 29.89
CA SER A 883 13.73 12.92 31.16
C SER A 883 15.02 13.76 31.10
N GLN A 884 15.58 13.94 29.90
CA GLN A 884 16.90 14.57 29.70
C GLN A 884 17.01 15.96 30.33
N ILE A 885 15.98 16.79 30.19
CA ILE A 885 15.96 18.17 30.75
C ILE A 885 16.09 18.15 32.29
N VAL A 886 15.45 17.17 32.95
CA VAL A 886 15.48 17.01 34.41
C VAL A 886 16.82 16.45 34.86
N MET A 887 17.33 15.46 34.15
CA MET A 887 18.66 14.88 34.37
C MET A 887 19.76 15.97 34.26
N ASP A 888 19.72 16.82 33.25
CA ASP A 888 20.69 17.89 33.03
C ASP A 888 20.59 18.98 34.11
N THR A 889 19.37 19.32 34.54
CA THR A 889 19.10 20.31 35.60
C THR A 889 19.54 19.79 36.97
N LEU A 890 19.26 18.52 37.28
CA LEU A 890 19.71 17.85 38.50
C LEU A 890 21.22 17.70 38.52
N GLY A 891 21.83 17.30 37.40
CA GLY A 891 23.29 17.18 37.26
C GLY A 891 24.03 18.49 37.54
N LYS A 892 23.51 19.63 37.03
CA LYS A 892 24.07 20.96 37.29
C LYS A 892 23.93 21.40 38.76
N ARG A 893 22.81 21.11 39.43
CA ARG A 893 22.61 21.47 40.84
C ARG A 893 23.36 20.56 41.81
N LEU A 894 23.43 19.26 41.54
CA LEU A 894 24.18 18.31 42.35
C LEU A 894 25.69 18.57 42.28
N SER A 895 26.20 18.94 41.09
CA SER A 895 27.61 19.35 40.93
C SER A 895 27.94 20.67 41.63
N GLN A 896 26.98 21.61 41.72
CA GLN A 896 27.15 22.85 42.51
C GLN A 896 27.05 22.61 44.02
N GLY A 897 26.09 21.80 44.49
CA GLY A 897 25.82 21.56 45.92
C GLY A 897 26.83 20.67 46.63
N LEU A 898 27.41 19.68 45.95
CA LEU A 898 28.43 18.78 46.52
C LEU A 898 29.81 19.46 46.72
N SER A 899 29.99 20.71 46.27
CA SER A 899 31.22 21.50 46.43
C SER A 899 31.28 22.33 47.73
N THR A 900 30.14 22.53 48.40
CA THR A 900 30.02 23.25 49.67
C THR A 900 29.64 22.26 50.77
N ASN A 901 30.58 21.93 51.66
CA ASN A 901 30.46 20.92 52.73
C ASN A 901 29.45 21.25 53.86
N ASP A 902 28.31 21.87 53.57
CA ASP A 902 27.28 22.18 54.58
C ASP A 902 26.29 21.02 54.74
N SER A 903 26.36 20.34 55.88
CA SER A 903 25.66 19.08 56.16
C SER A 903 24.20 19.22 56.60
N SER A 904 23.50 20.32 56.30
CA SER A 904 22.13 20.56 56.80
C SER A 904 21.10 21.11 55.80
N ALA A 905 21.40 21.15 54.50
CA ALA A 905 20.42 21.51 53.46
C ALA A 905 20.10 20.28 52.59
N SER A 906 18.82 20.05 52.29
CA SER A 906 18.39 18.96 51.39
C SER A 906 18.97 19.18 49.99
N PHE A 907 19.93 18.35 49.57
CA PHE A 907 20.67 18.52 48.30
C PHE A 907 19.81 18.32 47.04
N LEU A 908 18.66 17.65 47.18
CA LEU A 908 17.75 17.35 46.08
C LEU A 908 16.73 18.49 45.92
N PRO A 909 16.48 19.03 44.71
CA PRO A 909 15.49 20.08 44.50
C PRO A 909 14.06 19.58 44.75
N GLY A 910 13.19 20.44 45.27
CA GLY A 910 11.75 20.19 45.45
C GLY A 910 10.93 20.48 44.17
N ASP A 911 9.61 20.60 44.32
CA ASP A 911 8.63 20.87 43.26
C ASP A 911 8.69 22.31 42.73
N ASN A 912 9.84 22.73 42.23
CA ASN A 912 10.06 24.12 41.79
C ASN A 912 9.80 24.34 40.28
N TYR A 913 9.27 23.36 39.57
CA TYR A 913 9.01 23.44 38.12
C TYR A 913 7.59 22.96 37.79
N PRO A 914 6.84 23.66 36.90
CA PRO A 914 5.44 23.35 36.61
C PRO A 914 5.21 22.03 35.85
N SER A 915 6.28 21.36 35.38
CA SER A 915 6.22 20.17 34.53
C SER A 915 6.64 18.86 35.21
N TRP A 916 7.01 18.86 36.50
CA TRP A 916 7.33 17.62 37.24
C TRP A 916 6.88 17.63 38.71
N LEU A 917 6.74 16.43 39.29
CA LEU A 917 6.45 16.20 40.71
C LEU A 917 7.58 15.36 41.35
N ALA A 918 8.03 15.73 42.54
CA ALA A 918 9.16 15.16 43.24
C ALA A 918 8.75 14.52 44.58
N TYR A 919 9.11 13.26 44.77
CA TYR A 919 8.86 12.50 45.98
C TYR A 919 10.19 12.10 46.62
N LYS A 920 10.40 12.39 47.91
CA LYS A 920 11.67 12.16 48.60
C LYS A 920 11.50 11.31 49.84
N CYS A 921 12.47 10.44 50.11
CA CYS A 921 12.52 9.62 51.30
C CYS A 921 13.96 9.44 51.79
N LYS A 922 14.14 9.26 53.10
CA LYS A 922 15.42 8.83 53.69
C LYS A 922 15.55 7.32 53.53
N GLY A 923 16.65 6.85 52.94
CA GLY A 923 16.89 5.43 52.63
C GLY A 923 16.61 5.03 51.18
N PRO A 924 16.63 3.72 50.86
CA PRO A 924 16.63 3.19 49.49
C PRO A 924 15.25 3.09 48.82
N SER A 925 14.15 3.31 49.56
CA SER A 925 12.80 3.19 49.04
C SER A 925 12.00 4.49 49.08
N VAL A 926 11.27 4.76 48.01
CA VAL A 926 10.36 5.91 47.87
C VAL A 926 8.97 5.41 47.52
N HIS A 927 8.01 5.74 48.38
CA HIS A 927 6.59 5.50 48.14
C HIS A 927 5.93 6.77 47.64
N PHE A 928 5.13 6.64 46.58
CA PHE A 928 4.33 7.75 46.07
C PHE A 928 3.03 7.27 45.46
N LYS A 929 2.06 8.19 45.38
CA LYS A 929 0.83 7.99 44.64
C LYS A 929 0.87 8.81 43.36
N VAL A 930 0.59 8.19 42.22
CA VAL A 930 0.56 8.89 40.92
C VAL A 930 -0.59 9.90 40.92
N ALA A 931 -0.30 11.19 40.74
CA ALA A 931 -1.26 12.28 40.96
C ALA A 931 -2.54 12.17 40.11
N GLU A 932 -3.71 12.43 40.74
CA GLU A 932 -5.05 12.33 40.13
C GLU A 932 -5.48 13.60 39.34
N ASN A 933 -4.83 14.74 39.57
CA ASN A 933 -5.31 16.04 39.07
C ASN A 933 -4.77 16.39 37.67
N SER A 934 -5.58 16.10 36.65
CA SER A 934 -5.85 16.88 35.41
C SER A 934 -6.00 15.94 34.20
N THR A 935 -7.19 15.98 33.62
CA THR A 935 -7.77 15.02 32.66
C THR A 935 -7.11 14.94 31.28
N ASP A 936 -5.80 15.20 31.15
CA ASP A 936 -5.10 14.99 29.87
C ASP A 936 -3.55 14.89 29.97
N ARG A 937 -2.96 14.75 31.17
CA ARG A 937 -1.48 14.71 31.32
C ARG A 937 -0.96 13.27 31.42
N CYS A 938 -0.28 12.79 30.38
CA CYS A 938 0.46 11.51 30.40
C CYS A 938 1.89 11.68 30.96
N ILE A 939 2.35 10.71 31.75
CA ILE A 939 3.75 10.67 32.22
C ILE A 939 4.66 10.43 31.01
N LYS A 940 5.56 11.36 30.72
CA LYS A 940 6.52 11.27 29.61
C LYS A 940 7.91 10.80 30.05
N GLY A 941 8.23 10.91 31.33
CA GLY A 941 9.49 10.43 31.88
C GLY A 941 9.47 10.34 33.40
N MET A 942 10.44 9.62 33.94
CA MET A 942 10.69 9.49 35.37
C MET A 942 12.19 9.58 35.63
N THR A 943 12.61 10.22 36.73
CA THR A 943 14.01 10.31 37.12
C THR A 943 14.15 9.98 38.59
N SER A 944 14.99 9.00 38.94
CA SER A 944 15.31 8.67 40.33
C SER A 944 16.71 9.18 40.66
N CYS A 945 16.86 9.92 41.75
CA CYS A 945 18.15 10.38 42.25
C CYS A 945 18.43 9.76 43.61
N VAL A 946 19.56 9.08 43.75
CA VAL A 946 19.96 8.36 44.97
C VAL A 946 21.26 8.96 45.50
N LEU A 947 21.24 9.47 46.72
CA LEU A 947 22.42 9.93 47.44
C LEU A 947 22.92 8.81 48.36
N TYR A 948 24.19 8.44 48.22
CA TYR A 948 24.80 7.37 49.00
C TYR A 948 26.20 7.77 49.51
N SER A 949 26.63 7.16 50.60
CA SER A 949 27.97 7.35 51.17
C SER A 949 28.84 6.12 50.95
N SER A 950 30.11 6.32 50.62
CA SER A 950 31.14 5.27 50.49
C SER A 950 32.28 5.48 51.48
N THR A 951 32.93 4.39 51.90
CA THR A 951 34.08 4.38 52.81
C THR A 951 35.45 4.38 52.10
N THR A 952 35.49 4.33 50.76
CA THR A 952 36.74 4.27 49.97
C THR A 952 36.65 5.12 48.70
N GLU A 953 37.66 5.97 48.43
CA GLU A 953 37.67 6.90 47.29
C GLU A 953 37.72 6.22 45.90
N ASN A 954 38.16 4.96 45.81
CA ASN A 954 38.46 4.25 44.55
C ASN A 954 37.49 3.08 44.21
N LEU A 955 36.18 3.31 44.23
CA LEU A 955 35.25 2.54 43.39
C LEU A 955 34.70 3.45 42.28
N ALA A 956 35.36 3.42 41.13
CA ALA A 956 34.79 3.88 39.88
C ALA A 956 34.81 2.67 38.93
N ASN A 957 33.65 2.02 38.78
CA ASN A 957 33.15 1.40 37.53
C ASN A 957 32.36 0.10 37.67
N GLU A 958 32.19 -0.51 38.85
CA GLU A 958 31.33 -1.69 38.98
C GLU A 958 30.46 -1.60 40.23
N CYS A 959 29.31 -0.93 40.11
CA CYS A 959 28.23 -1.00 41.10
C CYS A 959 26.99 -1.58 40.44
N LEU A 960 26.75 -2.87 40.66
CA LEU A 960 25.49 -3.51 40.34
C LEU A 960 24.35 -2.71 40.95
N THR A 961 23.50 -2.14 40.10
CA THR A 961 22.32 -1.40 40.54
C THR A 961 21.09 -2.19 40.12
N SER A 962 20.26 -2.56 41.10
CA SER A 962 18.97 -3.18 40.84
C SER A 962 17.86 -2.22 41.24
N VAL A 963 16.95 -1.93 40.31
CA VAL A 963 15.77 -1.11 40.55
C VAL A 963 14.56 -2.03 40.60
N LEU A 964 13.87 -1.98 41.73
CA LEU A 964 12.65 -2.71 41.99
C LEU A 964 11.48 -1.72 42.00
N ILE A 965 10.50 -1.92 41.11
CA ILE A 965 9.29 -1.09 41.02
C ILE A 965 8.11 -1.97 41.43
N ILE A 966 7.50 -1.64 42.55
CA ILE A 966 6.36 -2.35 43.13
C ILE A 966 5.13 -1.47 42.96
N ASN A 967 4.14 -1.95 42.22
CA ASN A 967 2.83 -1.31 42.17
C ASN A 967 1.89 -2.05 43.11
N HIS A 968 1.61 -1.42 44.24
CA HIS A 968 0.74 -1.96 45.29
C HIS A 968 -0.73 -2.00 44.87
N THR A 969 -1.17 -1.09 43.98
CA THR A 969 -2.54 -1.08 43.44
C THR A 969 -2.77 -2.20 42.44
N LYS A 970 -1.79 -2.48 41.58
CA LYS A 970 -1.89 -3.51 40.53
C LYS A 970 -1.32 -4.87 40.94
N PHE A 971 -0.75 -4.97 42.13
CA PHE A 971 -0.05 -6.14 42.65
C PHE A 971 1.05 -6.63 41.70
N THR A 972 1.91 -5.73 41.22
CA THR A 972 3.00 -6.11 40.29
C THR A 972 4.37 -5.73 40.87
N ILE A 973 5.38 -6.51 40.52
CA ILE A 973 6.79 -6.28 40.85
C ILE A 973 7.59 -6.32 39.54
N GLN A 974 8.37 -5.28 39.27
CA GLN A 974 9.30 -5.23 38.14
C GLN A 974 10.71 -5.08 38.67
N ILE A 975 11.61 -5.96 38.24
CA ILE A 975 13.03 -5.95 38.63
C ILE A 975 13.85 -5.63 37.39
N TYR A 976 14.69 -4.62 37.50
CA TYR A 976 15.64 -4.24 36.46
C TYR A 976 17.05 -4.30 37.02
N ARG A 977 17.91 -5.14 36.42
CA ARG A 977 19.33 -5.22 36.74
C ARG A 977 20.14 -4.57 35.62
N ARG A 978 21.12 -3.74 35.98
CA ARG A 978 22.07 -3.18 35.02
C ARG A 978 23.50 -3.12 35.56
N ASP A 979 24.42 -3.49 34.68
CA ASP A 979 25.85 -3.25 34.81
C ASP A 979 26.12 -1.87 34.18
N THR A 980 26.24 -0.84 35.01
CA THR A 980 26.72 0.52 34.68
C THR A 980 26.39 1.07 33.29
N VAL A 981 25.29 1.83 33.13
CA VAL A 981 25.17 3.08 32.31
C VAL A 981 23.78 3.71 32.55
N MET A 982 23.76 5.04 32.62
CA MET A 982 22.65 5.91 32.99
C MET A 982 21.64 6.10 31.84
N SER A 983 20.63 5.23 31.74
CA SER A 983 19.26 5.48 31.22
C SER A 983 18.57 4.16 30.83
N PHE A 984 17.25 4.10 31.00
CA PHE A 984 16.42 3.01 30.48
C PHE A 984 16.17 3.21 28.98
N ASN A 985 16.25 2.15 28.18
CA ASN A 985 15.87 2.26 26.76
C ASN A 985 14.33 2.33 26.60
N ASP A 986 13.88 2.64 25.38
CA ASP A 986 12.45 2.86 25.11
C ASP A 986 11.57 1.64 25.40
N GLU A 987 12.12 0.42 25.31
CA GLU A 987 11.38 -0.80 25.62
C GLU A 987 11.15 -1.00 27.12
N ASP A 988 12.19 -0.79 27.93
CA ASP A 988 12.02 -0.85 29.39
C ASP A 988 11.09 0.26 29.87
N TRP A 989 11.20 1.47 29.28
CA TRP A 989 10.29 2.57 29.59
C TRP A 989 8.84 2.26 29.23
N ARG A 990 8.59 1.64 28.07
CA ARG A 990 7.23 1.17 27.72
C ARG A 990 6.72 0.16 28.76
N GLY A 991 7.58 -0.73 29.25
CA GLY A 991 7.26 -1.69 30.32
C GLY A 991 6.88 -1.00 31.64
N VAL A 992 7.66 -0.02 32.08
CA VAL A 992 7.41 0.75 33.31
C VAL A 992 6.13 1.59 33.17
N VAL A 993 5.98 2.37 32.09
CA VAL A 993 4.83 3.27 31.93
C VAL A 993 3.52 2.50 31.77
N SER A 994 3.54 1.31 31.15
CA SER A 994 2.36 0.43 31.08
C SER A 994 1.89 -0.05 32.46
N ASN A 995 2.81 -0.09 33.44
CA ASN A 995 2.53 -0.50 34.81
C ASN A 995 2.13 0.68 35.72
N LEU A 996 2.25 1.94 35.27
CA LEU A 996 1.92 3.14 36.05
C LEU A 996 0.62 3.78 35.53
N GLY A 997 -0.43 3.81 36.36
CA GLY A 997 -1.71 4.47 36.08
C GLY A 997 -1.98 5.63 37.04
N VAL A 998 -2.89 6.53 36.65
CA VAL A 998 -3.35 7.63 37.50
C VAL A 998 -3.99 7.07 38.77
N GLY A 999 -3.56 7.54 39.94
CA GLY A 999 -4.05 7.06 41.25
C GLY A 999 -3.37 5.79 41.78
N ASP A 1000 -2.44 5.18 41.05
CA ASP A 1000 -1.70 3.99 41.54
C ASP A 1000 -0.77 4.34 42.72
N ASN A 1001 -0.70 3.44 43.70
CA ASN A 1001 0.26 3.46 44.79
C ASN A 1001 1.50 2.66 44.39
N VAL A 1002 2.64 3.33 44.32
CA VAL A 1002 3.87 2.77 43.78
C VAL A 1002 5.01 2.97 44.77
N GLU A 1003 5.81 1.93 44.92
CA GLU A 1003 7.06 1.95 45.66
C GLU A 1003 8.21 1.67 44.70
N ILE A 1004 9.24 2.51 44.73
CA ILE A 1004 10.49 2.27 44.02
C ILE A 1004 11.57 2.03 45.05
N PHE A 1005 12.24 0.88 44.94
CA PHE A 1005 13.36 0.48 45.76
C PHE A 1005 14.62 0.37 44.90
N VAL A 1006 15.71 1.00 45.34
CA VAL A 1006 17.00 0.94 44.64
C VAL A 1006 18.03 0.23 45.50
N ALA A 1007 18.51 -0.92 45.02
CA ALA A 1007 19.61 -1.65 45.63
C ALA A 1007 20.93 -1.26 44.94
N ILE A 1008 21.94 -0.93 45.73
CA ILE A 1008 23.29 -0.59 45.28
C ILE A 1008 24.27 -1.62 45.87
N GLY A 1009 25.32 -1.97 45.12
CA GLY A 1009 26.32 -2.97 45.50
C GLY A 1009 27.14 -2.65 46.77
N HIS A 1010 28.02 -3.60 47.10
CA HIS A 1010 28.73 -3.74 48.38
C HIS A 1010 29.41 -2.47 48.95
N GLY A 1011 29.27 -2.29 50.28
CA GLY A 1011 29.95 -1.26 51.07
C GLY A 1011 29.38 0.16 50.96
N LEU A 1012 28.27 0.34 50.24
CA LEU A 1012 27.62 1.62 50.02
C LEU A 1012 26.33 1.74 50.82
N THR A 1013 26.12 2.86 51.51
CA THR A 1013 24.89 3.12 52.28
C THR A 1013 24.08 4.21 51.62
N VAL A 1014 22.86 3.88 51.17
CA VAL A 1014 21.90 4.87 50.65
C VAL A 1014 21.41 5.77 51.78
N LYS A 1015 21.57 7.08 51.62
CA LYS A 1015 21.15 8.10 52.60
C LYS A 1015 19.80 8.70 52.24
N GLU A 1016 19.60 9.05 50.97
CA GLU A 1016 18.37 9.70 50.50
C GLU A 1016 18.06 9.26 49.08
N THR A 1017 16.78 9.04 48.78
CA THR A 1017 16.30 8.75 47.42
C THR A 1017 15.17 9.70 47.07
N ALA A 1018 15.20 10.25 45.86
CA ALA A 1018 14.13 11.07 45.30
C ALA A 1018 13.68 10.53 43.94
N VAL A 1019 12.38 10.59 43.66
CA VAL A 1019 11.78 10.22 42.37
C VAL A 1019 11.04 11.44 41.82
N TYR A 1020 11.35 11.80 40.57
CA TYR A 1020 10.77 12.90 39.82
C TYR A 1020 9.91 12.34 38.68
N LEU A 1021 8.62 12.62 38.65
CA LEU A 1021 7.70 12.25 37.57
C LEU A 1021 7.46 13.45 36.65
N ILE A 1022 7.60 13.26 35.34
CA ILE A 1022 7.55 14.33 34.33
C ILE A 1022 6.30 14.19 33.47
N TYR A 1023 5.56 15.28 33.32
CA TYR A 1023 4.29 15.33 32.59
C TYR A 1023 4.37 16.28 31.38
N ASP A 1024 3.48 16.09 30.40
CA ASP A 1024 3.41 16.96 29.21
C ASP A 1024 2.96 18.39 29.56
N PRO A 1025 3.50 19.46 28.93
CA PRO A 1025 3.04 20.82 29.17
C PRO A 1025 1.63 21.02 28.62
N SER A 1026 0.71 21.57 29.43
CA SER A 1026 -0.64 21.91 28.95
C SER A 1026 -0.60 23.09 27.96
N THR A 1027 -1.40 23.04 26.90
CA THR A 1027 -1.56 24.08 25.86
C THR A 1027 -2.11 25.43 26.36
N ASN A 1028 -2.25 25.65 27.67
CA ASN A 1028 -2.98 26.78 28.23
C ASN A 1028 -2.28 27.51 29.40
N THR A 1029 -0.96 27.67 29.32
CA THR A 1029 -0.22 28.61 30.20
C THR A 1029 0.74 29.43 29.37
N LYS A 1030 0.41 30.72 29.15
CA LYS A 1030 1.35 31.72 28.65
C LYS A 1030 2.52 31.79 29.63
N MET A 1031 3.74 31.64 29.12
CA MET A 1031 4.97 31.97 29.87
C MET A 1031 4.97 33.47 30.19
N GLU A 1032 4.99 33.84 31.47
CA GLU A 1032 5.58 35.11 31.89
C GLU A 1032 7.12 34.98 31.86
N PRO A 1033 7.87 36.03 31.52
CA PRO A 1033 9.33 35.94 31.44
C PRO A 1033 9.96 35.91 32.84
N GLU A 1034 11.05 35.15 32.95
CA GLU A 1034 11.83 34.96 34.19
C GLU A 1034 12.27 36.29 34.84
N PRO A 1035 12.26 36.40 36.19
CA PRO A 1035 12.98 37.45 36.87
C PRO A 1035 14.48 37.10 36.95
N SER A 1036 15.33 38.06 36.61
CA SER A 1036 16.79 37.99 36.72
C SER A 1036 17.27 37.79 38.16
N PRO A 1037 18.43 37.14 38.39
CA PRO A 1037 18.93 36.84 39.73
C PRO A 1037 19.75 38.02 40.27
N ASP A 1038 19.13 38.90 41.05
CA ASP A 1038 19.83 39.77 42.00
C ASP A 1038 18.80 40.52 42.88
N ALA A 1039 18.53 40.01 44.08
CA ALA A 1039 18.17 40.85 45.23
C ALA A 1039 18.10 39.99 46.50
N LYS A 1040 18.73 40.51 47.55
CA LYS A 1040 19.02 39.88 48.84
C LYS A 1040 17.76 39.60 49.65
N THR A 1041 17.85 38.52 50.42
CA THR A 1041 17.06 38.19 51.60
C THR A 1041 17.00 39.35 52.60
N GLU A 1042 15.81 39.63 53.13
CA GLU A 1042 15.61 39.93 54.54
C GLU A 1042 14.22 39.40 55.00
N PRO A 1043 14.05 39.03 56.29
CA PRO A 1043 13.06 38.04 56.70
C PRO A 1043 11.85 38.61 57.45
N SER A 1044 10.92 37.70 57.74
CA SER A 1044 9.89 37.72 58.81
C SER A 1044 8.48 38.24 58.42
N PRO A 1045 7.45 37.95 59.23
CA PRO A 1045 7.02 36.62 59.67
C PRO A 1045 5.49 36.48 59.58
N GLU A 1046 4.98 35.26 59.81
CA GLU A 1046 3.64 35.03 60.39
C GLU A 1046 2.44 35.47 59.49
N LYS A 1047 1.34 34.71 59.35
CA LYS A 1047 0.49 34.29 60.45
C LYS A 1047 -0.81 33.66 59.88
N TRP A 1048 -1.37 32.77 60.70
CA TRP A 1048 -2.77 32.34 60.80
C TRP A 1048 -3.38 31.40 59.75
N ARG A 1049 -3.35 30.11 60.10
CA ARG A 1049 -4.49 29.33 60.65
C ARG A 1049 -5.88 29.43 59.98
N ILE A 1050 -6.40 28.21 59.79
CA ILE A 1050 -7.78 27.70 59.97
C ILE A 1050 -8.66 27.69 58.73
N GLY A 1051 -9.20 26.51 58.45
CA GLY A 1051 -10.51 26.37 57.81
C GLY A 1051 -10.73 25.07 57.06
N ILE A 1052 -10.91 23.97 57.79
CA ILE A 1052 -11.68 22.77 57.38
C ILE A 1052 -13.10 23.25 56.97
N PRO A 1053 -13.78 22.70 55.93
CA PRO A 1053 -14.25 21.30 55.83
C PRO A 1053 -13.47 20.40 54.87
#